data_AF-A0A3D1AUF8-F1
#
_entry.id   AF-A0A3D1AUF8-F1
#
_cell.length_a   1.000
_cell.length_b   1.000
_cell.length_c   1.000
_cell.angle_alpha   90.00
_cell.angle_beta   90.00
_cell.angle_gamma   90.00
#
_symmetry.space_group_name_H-M   'P 1'
#
loop_
_entity.id
_entity.type
_entity.pdbx_description
1 polymer ?
#
loop_
_entity_poly.entity_id
_entity_poly.type
_entity_poly.pdbx_seq_one_letter_code
_entity_poly.pdbx_strand_id
1 'polypeptide(L)'
;MLRAARGCGGRREIHPACARGENPFQIRGTEMNSVAQTFAVAAVIVVNAMAQDIDTALVGRSAKGYTVLDQVEKPEERRDFLRLRGTADARRRRDLADTFLSRYPQSWLLADVYEISSKASIDLDDFPRALADGRMSLRFLPENALLLVPLADVEAQQGLLEAARRDARDALLSLDTFAGSSALTPQAWSELARKLAASSHFVLGRAAITEALRSKGTRRAELLAESETELGLALPTDNPEAAYLLGLGKLVQAKPAQAASEFMAASRTASVIRAKALDQLRRLYDAQPQSSNSFESWLAGIPEPARAAAPPTPMRSAAAPEYAGSAACQPCHSAIYNSWQNTGMGRMFRSYAPDHVLGDFRAGAEIHDGSGRWTVRVGQDRQPYFEFAAAGETPRRYPVDYVIGSKWQQAYATRLNDGRIQVFPIQYNALTRRWLNYWNEIDPPGSERADIARFTTLSAATNYQSNCAICHTSQLRATGDTSRKFELATFREPGIGCEMCHGPSSAHIAGVKSGVRSTQPVNFAKVDHRDGSKICAQCHRQSSLRDQGPKGEMNYAPAELFFTDFKSRSYKEFSRRAFYKDGRFRETTFIAEAFTRSACFRRGQAQCASCHDPHPVNPAGNPVSLKFPDDPDRMCLQCHAEMQTRIAAHTHHRPASAGSRCAGCHMPKIMNSLSFQAASHQIDDIPRPDMTERFGQQESPLACLLCHADRTTQWAASLLQAW
;
A
#
# COMPACT_ATOMS: atom_id res chain seq x y z
N MET A 1 -48.40 -39.18 51.17
CA MET A 1 -47.46 -39.80 52.12
C MET A 1 -46.09 -39.17 51.86
N LEU A 2 -45.72 -38.10 52.57
CA LEU A 2 -44.99 -38.08 53.85
C LEU A 2 -43.56 -38.65 53.79
N ARG A 3 -42.61 -37.75 54.11
CA ARG A 3 -41.24 -37.93 54.66
C ARG A 3 -40.13 -38.34 53.69
N ALA A 4 -38.86 -37.94 53.82
CA ALA A 4 -38.09 -36.93 54.58
C ALA A 4 -36.61 -37.28 54.20
N ALA A 5 -35.76 -36.41 53.65
CA ALA A 5 -34.99 -35.33 54.28
C ALA A 5 -33.47 -35.65 54.37
N ARG A 6 -32.66 -34.61 54.08
CA ARG A 6 -31.23 -34.35 54.40
C ARG A 6 -30.19 -35.01 53.46
N GLY A 7 -29.21 -34.30 52.91
CA GLY A 7 -28.86 -32.88 52.98
C GLY A 7 -27.61 -32.58 52.17
N CYS A 8 -27.53 -31.40 51.56
CA CYS A 8 -26.28 -30.82 51.07
C CYS A 8 -26.23 -29.37 51.54
N GLY A 9 -25.29 -29.09 52.44
CA GLY A 9 -24.95 -27.75 52.88
C GLY A 9 -23.99 -27.08 51.88
N GLY A 10 -24.26 -25.81 51.62
CA GLY A 10 -23.23 -24.77 51.57
C GLY A 10 -22.32 -24.70 50.33
N ARG A 11 -22.76 -23.95 49.32
CA ARG A 11 -22.07 -22.73 48.82
C ARG A 11 -23.03 -21.97 47.90
N ARG A 12 -23.31 -20.72 48.27
CA ARG A 12 -24.16 -19.79 47.51
C ARG A 12 -23.39 -19.33 46.26
N GLU A 13 -23.74 -19.85 45.10
CA GLU A 13 -23.49 -19.14 43.84
C GLU A 13 -24.56 -18.06 43.70
N ILE A 14 -24.14 -16.79 43.74
CA ILE A 14 -24.99 -15.65 43.41
C ILE A 14 -24.71 -15.30 41.95
N HIS A 15 -25.54 -15.82 41.03
CA HIS A 15 -25.63 -15.33 39.66
C HIS A 15 -27.10 -15.03 39.32
N PRO A 16 -27.60 -13.80 39.55
CA PRO A 16 -28.87 -13.35 38.99
C PRO A 16 -28.57 -12.40 37.82
N ALA A 17 -28.10 -12.95 36.69
CA ALA A 17 -27.86 -12.21 35.46
C ALA A 17 -28.45 -12.95 34.26
N CYS A 18 -29.77 -13.22 34.28
CA CYS A 18 -30.53 -13.66 33.11
C CYS A 18 -32.02 -13.25 33.15
N ALA A 19 -32.50 -12.51 34.16
CA ALA A 19 -33.94 -12.27 34.34
C ALA A 19 -34.51 -11.00 33.67
N ARG A 20 -33.67 -10.18 33.03
CA ARG A 20 -34.10 -9.05 32.18
C ARG A 20 -33.35 -9.22 30.87
N GLY A 21 -34.04 -9.50 29.78
CA GLY A 21 -33.46 -9.90 28.48
C GLY A 21 -32.60 -8.85 27.76
N GLU A 22 -31.93 -7.95 28.48
CA GLU A 22 -30.97 -7.00 27.96
C GLU A 22 -29.56 -7.57 28.15
N ASN A 23 -28.86 -7.77 27.04
CA ASN A 23 -27.47 -8.16 27.04
C ASN A 23 -26.64 -6.95 27.55
N PRO A 24 -25.94 -7.03 28.71
CA PRO A 24 -25.15 -5.91 29.24
C PRO A 24 -23.98 -5.49 28.33
N PHE A 25 -23.68 -6.29 27.30
CA PHE A 25 -22.69 -6.02 26.27
C PHE A 25 -23.27 -5.35 25.01
N GLN A 26 -24.59 -5.12 24.94
CA GLN A 26 -25.25 -4.51 23.78
C GLN A 26 -25.57 -3.03 24.06
N ILE A 27 -24.95 -2.14 23.29
CA ILE A 27 -25.20 -0.69 23.33
C ILE A 27 -25.86 -0.35 21.98
N ARG A 28 -27.08 0.21 21.99
CA ARG A 28 -27.81 0.61 20.76
C ARG A 28 -27.15 1.87 20.17
N GLY A 29 -27.03 1.90 18.84
CA GLY A 29 -26.08 2.73 18.08
C GLY A 29 -26.37 4.23 17.91
N THR A 30 -27.44 4.79 18.47
CA THR A 30 -27.85 6.17 18.13
C THR A 30 -27.11 7.29 18.89
N GLU A 31 -26.17 6.98 19.78
CA GLU A 31 -25.57 7.98 20.70
C GLU A 31 -24.04 7.93 20.76
N MET A 32 -23.38 7.75 19.61
CA MET A 32 -21.91 7.62 19.49
C MET A 32 -21.24 8.90 18.95
N ASN A 33 -20.58 9.66 19.84
CA ASN A 33 -19.89 10.92 19.49
C ASN A 33 -18.51 10.74 18.81
N SER A 34 -17.90 9.55 18.80
CA SER A 34 -16.51 9.36 18.35
C SER A 34 -16.36 9.18 16.84
N VAL A 35 -17.36 8.60 16.15
CA VAL A 35 -17.32 8.36 14.70
C VAL A 35 -17.84 9.59 13.93
N ALA A 36 -18.82 10.31 14.50
CA ALA A 36 -19.48 11.49 13.91
C ALA A 36 -18.50 12.60 13.46
N GLN A 37 -17.44 12.88 14.23
CA GLN A 37 -16.44 13.91 13.89
C GLN A 37 -15.51 13.52 12.73
N THR A 38 -15.40 12.23 12.41
CA THR A 38 -14.53 11.71 11.34
C THR A 38 -15.13 11.94 9.94
N PHE A 39 -16.46 12.03 9.84
CA PHE A 39 -17.17 12.17 8.56
C PHE A 39 -16.97 13.53 7.88
N ALA A 40 -16.84 14.62 8.65
CA ALA A 40 -16.63 15.96 8.11
C ALA A 40 -15.26 16.11 7.42
N VAL A 41 -14.24 15.39 7.88
CA VAL A 41 -12.86 15.50 7.39
C VAL A 41 -12.67 14.77 6.04
N ALA A 42 -13.34 13.64 5.83
CA ALA A 42 -13.21 12.85 4.59
C ALA A 42 -13.74 13.59 3.33
N ALA A 43 -14.80 14.40 3.48
CA ALA A 43 -15.42 15.14 2.38
C ALA A 43 -14.55 16.28 1.83
N VAL A 44 -13.58 16.80 2.60
CA VAL A 44 -12.70 17.92 2.19
C VAL A 44 -11.48 17.42 1.39
N ILE A 45 -11.03 16.19 1.63
CA ILE A 45 -9.70 15.71 1.22
C ILE A 45 -9.51 15.63 -0.31
N VAL A 46 -10.46 15.10 -1.09
CA VAL A 46 -10.20 14.78 -2.52
C VAL A 46 -10.16 16.00 -3.48
N VAL A 47 -10.79 17.13 -3.17
CA VAL A 47 -10.84 18.32 -4.07
C VAL A 47 -9.56 19.14 -3.99
N ASN A 48 -8.87 19.11 -2.84
CA ASN A 48 -7.64 19.88 -2.62
C ASN A 48 -6.37 19.02 -2.78
N ALA A 49 -6.53 17.72 -3.05
CA ALA A 49 -5.40 16.83 -3.24
C ALA A 49 -4.85 16.97 -4.67
N MET A 50 -3.57 17.32 -4.77
CA MET A 50 -2.87 17.41 -6.04
C MET A 50 -2.63 16.01 -6.58
N ALA A 51 -3.07 15.74 -7.81
CA ALA A 51 -2.75 14.52 -8.51
C ALA A 51 -1.26 14.56 -8.92
N GLN A 52 -0.51 13.56 -8.48
CA GLN A 52 0.81 13.27 -8.98
C GLN A 52 0.66 12.47 -10.29
N ASP A 53 1.36 12.93 -11.33
CA ASP A 53 1.53 12.10 -12.52
C ASP A 53 2.62 11.05 -12.30
N ILE A 54 2.59 10.01 -13.12
CA ILE A 54 3.61 8.96 -13.08
C ILE A 54 4.97 9.60 -13.45
N ASP A 55 5.99 9.32 -12.64
CA ASP A 55 7.40 9.72 -12.86
C ASP A 55 7.73 11.23 -12.94
N THR A 56 6.95 12.10 -12.31
CA THR A 56 7.16 13.57 -12.37
C THR A 56 8.16 14.16 -11.37
N ALA A 57 8.44 13.50 -10.24
CA ALA A 57 9.59 13.75 -9.35
C ALA A 57 9.61 12.67 -8.26
N LEU A 58 10.75 12.01 -8.03
CA LEU A 58 10.89 11.01 -6.95
C LEU A 58 11.31 11.65 -5.60
N VAL A 59 11.73 12.92 -5.63
CA VAL A 59 12.13 13.71 -4.46
C VAL A 59 11.54 15.12 -4.59
N GLY A 60 10.65 15.49 -3.67
CA GLY A 60 9.98 16.80 -3.65
C GLY A 60 8.52 16.79 -4.15
N ARG A 61 7.83 17.93 -3.98
CA ARG A 61 6.43 18.12 -4.45
C ARG A 61 6.41 18.46 -5.94
N SER A 62 5.49 17.83 -6.70
CA SER A 62 5.24 18.18 -8.11
C SER A 62 4.94 19.68 -8.27
N ALA A 63 5.54 20.29 -9.30
CA ALA A 63 5.42 21.73 -9.58
C ALA A 63 4.13 22.14 -10.30
N LYS A 64 3.30 21.19 -10.78
CA LYS A 64 1.99 21.47 -11.40
C LYS A 64 0.85 20.89 -10.58
N GLY A 65 -0.10 21.76 -10.21
CA GLY A 65 -1.31 21.39 -9.48
C GLY A 65 -2.49 21.16 -10.40
N TYR A 66 -2.73 19.91 -10.78
CA TYR A 66 -4.04 19.46 -11.26
C TYR A 66 -4.56 18.40 -10.30
N THR A 67 -5.87 18.28 -10.15
CA THR A 67 -6.53 17.33 -9.25
C THR A 67 -7.08 16.16 -10.03
N VAL A 68 -7.45 15.07 -9.34
CA VAL A 68 -8.17 13.96 -9.99
C VAL A 68 -9.50 14.41 -10.61
N LEU A 69 -10.12 15.48 -10.07
CA LEU A 69 -11.35 16.05 -10.62
C LEU A 69 -11.15 16.80 -11.93
N ASP A 70 -9.95 17.35 -12.18
CA ASP A 70 -9.64 17.98 -13.46
C ASP A 70 -9.56 16.98 -14.62
N GLN A 71 -9.44 15.69 -14.30
CA GLN A 71 -9.46 14.59 -15.26
C GLN A 71 -10.88 14.01 -15.48
N VAL A 72 -11.93 14.62 -14.90
CA VAL A 72 -13.33 14.26 -15.22
C VAL A 72 -13.72 14.98 -16.51
N GLU A 73 -13.89 14.20 -17.58
CA GLU A 73 -14.14 14.73 -18.92
C GLU A 73 -15.46 15.51 -19.03
N LYS A 74 -16.50 15.07 -18.32
CA LYS A 74 -17.85 15.65 -18.38
C LYS A 74 -18.04 16.75 -17.33
N PRO A 75 -18.22 18.03 -17.72
CA PRO A 75 -18.42 19.12 -16.76
C PRO A 75 -19.64 18.91 -15.85
N GLU A 76 -20.71 18.30 -16.37
CA GLU A 76 -21.90 17.96 -15.60
C GLU A 76 -21.64 16.90 -14.53
N GLU A 77 -20.82 15.88 -14.83
CA GLU A 77 -20.42 14.86 -13.85
C GLU A 77 -19.63 15.52 -12.71
N ARG A 78 -18.67 16.39 -13.05
CA ARG A 78 -17.88 17.13 -12.06
C ARG A 78 -18.77 17.99 -11.16
N ARG A 79 -19.70 18.76 -11.75
CA ARG A 79 -20.62 19.63 -11.00
C ARG A 79 -21.54 18.82 -10.09
N ASP A 80 -22.09 17.71 -10.58
CA ASP A 80 -23.02 16.88 -9.82
C ASP A 80 -22.30 16.16 -8.67
N PHE A 81 -21.05 15.73 -8.86
CA PHE A 81 -20.19 15.22 -7.78
C PHE A 81 -19.88 16.29 -6.72
N LEU A 82 -19.54 17.52 -7.14
CA LEU A 82 -19.27 18.62 -6.21
C LEU A 82 -20.52 18.96 -5.39
N ARG A 83 -21.71 18.93 -6.00
CA ARG A 83 -22.99 19.10 -5.30
C ARG A 83 -23.23 18.00 -4.26
N LEU A 84 -23.04 16.74 -4.65
CA LEU A 84 -23.15 15.59 -3.75
C LEU A 84 -22.23 15.76 -2.53
N ARG A 85 -20.95 16.06 -2.76
CA ARG A 85 -19.96 16.29 -1.72
C ARG A 85 -20.29 17.46 -0.80
N GLY A 86 -20.79 18.56 -1.34
CA GLY A 86 -21.12 19.77 -0.58
C GLY A 86 -22.41 19.67 0.25
N THR A 87 -23.13 18.56 0.15
CA THR A 87 -24.39 18.35 0.88
C THR A 87 -24.13 17.80 2.28
N ALA A 88 -24.65 18.45 3.33
CA ALA A 88 -24.48 17.99 4.71
C ALA A 88 -25.55 16.94 5.11
N ASP A 89 -26.81 17.17 4.73
CA ASP A 89 -27.93 16.29 5.07
C ASP A 89 -27.74 14.86 4.53
N ALA A 90 -27.84 13.86 5.41
CA ALA A 90 -27.53 12.47 5.09
C ALA A 90 -28.51 11.87 4.07
N ARG A 91 -29.81 12.15 4.22
CA ARG A 91 -30.84 11.67 3.28
C ARG A 91 -30.61 12.24 1.89
N ARG A 92 -30.39 13.55 1.80
CA ARG A 92 -30.10 14.22 0.53
C ARG A 92 -28.79 13.77 -0.08
N ARG A 93 -27.74 13.53 0.71
CA ARG A 93 -26.48 12.93 0.23
C ARG A 93 -26.72 11.57 -0.41
N ARG A 94 -27.47 10.69 0.24
CA ARG A 94 -27.79 9.36 -0.29
C ARG A 94 -28.59 9.44 -1.60
N ASP A 95 -29.63 10.27 -1.66
CA ASP A 95 -30.44 10.46 -2.87
C ASP A 95 -29.62 11.01 -4.05
N LEU A 96 -28.71 11.95 -3.78
CA LEU A 96 -27.78 12.48 -4.78
C LEU A 96 -26.76 11.43 -5.22
N ALA A 97 -26.30 10.55 -4.32
CA ALA A 97 -25.41 9.45 -4.66
C ALA A 97 -26.10 8.43 -5.58
N ASP A 98 -27.35 8.05 -5.29
CA ASP A 98 -28.15 7.17 -6.16
C ASP A 98 -28.38 7.79 -7.55
N THR A 99 -28.68 9.10 -7.58
CA THR A 99 -28.80 9.86 -8.84
C THR A 99 -27.48 9.87 -9.61
N PHE A 100 -26.35 10.04 -8.92
CA PHE A 100 -25.04 10.03 -9.56
C PHE A 100 -24.69 8.65 -10.12
N LEU A 101 -24.88 7.59 -9.34
CA LEU A 101 -24.55 6.21 -9.73
C LEU A 101 -25.37 5.74 -10.94
N SER A 102 -26.64 6.12 -11.00
CA SER A 102 -27.52 5.82 -12.14
C SER A 102 -27.17 6.63 -13.39
N ARG A 103 -26.83 7.91 -13.24
CA ARG A 103 -26.50 8.80 -14.37
C ARG A 103 -25.09 8.59 -14.91
N TYR A 104 -24.14 8.22 -14.05
CA TYR A 104 -22.72 8.08 -14.37
C TYR A 104 -22.17 6.71 -13.95
N PRO A 105 -22.74 5.60 -14.45
CA PRO A 105 -22.34 4.25 -14.02
C PRO A 105 -20.90 3.93 -14.41
N GLN A 106 -20.28 4.65 -15.33
CA GLN A 106 -18.89 4.46 -15.76
C GLN A 106 -17.92 5.53 -15.23
N SER A 107 -18.34 6.30 -14.22
CA SER A 107 -17.53 7.36 -13.63
C SER A 107 -16.24 6.83 -13.01
N TRP A 108 -15.20 7.66 -12.99
CA TRP A 108 -13.99 7.43 -12.20
C TRP A 108 -14.20 7.70 -10.70
N LEU A 109 -15.31 8.32 -10.32
CA LEU A 109 -15.60 8.78 -8.96
C LEU A 109 -16.45 7.78 -8.18
N LEU A 110 -16.69 6.58 -8.72
CA LEU A 110 -17.57 5.58 -8.10
C LEU A 110 -17.11 5.19 -6.70
N ALA A 111 -15.80 5.04 -6.48
CA ALA A 111 -15.26 4.73 -5.15
C ALA A 111 -15.69 5.78 -4.11
N ASP A 112 -15.57 7.07 -4.45
CA ASP A 112 -15.95 8.18 -3.58
C ASP A 112 -17.48 8.31 -3.42
N VAL A 113 -18.25 8.07 -4.48
CA VAL A 113 -19.72 8.16 -4.43
C VAL A 113 -20.31 7.05 -3.58
N TYR A 114 -19.84 5.81 -3.73
CA TYR A 114 -20.22 4.70 -2.86
C TYR A 114 -19.76 4.93 -1.41
N GLU A 115 -18.57 5.53 -1.20
CA GLU A 115 -18.12 5.92 0.14
C GLU A 115 -19.08 6.93 0.78
N ILE A 116 -19.47 7.97 0.04
CA ILE A 116 -20.42 9.00 0.53
C ILE A 116 -21.78 8.35 0.84
N SER A 117 -22.29 7.49 -0.03
CA SER A 117 -23.56 6.77 0.17
C SER A 117 -23.52 5.84 1.37
N SER A 118 -22.42 5.10 1.55
CA SER A 118 -22.20 4.22 2.69
C SER A 118 -22.24 5.01 4.00
N LYS A 119 -21.46 6.10 4.08
CA LYS A 119 -21.40 6.97 5.26
C LYS A 119 -22.73 7.64 5.56
N ALA A 120 -23.43 8.13 4.54
CA ALA A 120 -24.77 8.69 4.69
C ALA A 120 -25.79 7.63 5.19
N SER A 121 -25.62 6.37 4.81
CA SER A 121 -26.47 5.28 5.28
C SER A 121 -26.18 4.90 6.73
N ILE A 122 -24.92 5.02 7.18
CA ILE A 122 -24.56 4.91 8.61
C ILE A 122 -25.24 6.03 9.40
N ASP A 123 -25.20 7.27 8.92
CA ASP A 123 -25.86 8.43 9.56
C ASP A 123 -27.40 8.27 9.65
N LEU A 124 -27.98 7.36 8.87
CA LEU A 124 -29.42 7.05 8.81
C LEU A 124 -29.79 5.73 9.49
N ASP A 125 -28.85 5.07 10.17
CA ASP A 125 -28.99 3.74 10.77
C ASP A 125 -29.41 2.62 9.77
N ASP A 126 -29.16 2.83 8.47
CA ASP A 126 -29.41 1.84 7.40
C ASP A 126 -28.15 1.01 7.16
N PHE A 127 -27.83 0.15 8.13
CA PHE A 127 -26.60 -0.66 8.10
C PHE A 127 -26.50 -1.63 6.93
N PRO A 128 -27.58 -2.32 6.48
CA PRO A 128 -27.50 -3.17 5.29
C PRO A 128 -27.06 -2.38 4.05
N ARG A 129 -27.61 -1.18 3.84
CA ARG A 129 -27.19 -0.30 2.73
C ARG A 129 -25.77 0.20 2.92
N ALA A 130 -25.41 0.61 4.15
CA ALA A 130 -24.07 1.08 4.47
C ALA A 130 -22.99 0.04 4.12
N LEU A 131 -23.21 -1.22 4.51
CA LEU A 131 -22.31 -2.33 4.20
C LEU A 131 -22.26 -2.62 2.70
N ALA A 132 -23.41 -2.63 2.01
CA ALA A 132 -23.46 -2.89 0.57
C ALA A 132 -22.67 -1.84 -0.23
N ASP A 133 -22.94 -0.55 -0.01
CA ASP A 133 -22.23 0.54 -0.69
C ASP A 133 -20.76 0.60 -0.26
N GLY A 134 -20.49 0.37 1.03
CA GLY A 134 -19.12 0.35 1.56
C GLY A 134 -18.26 -0.71 0.88
N ARG A 135 -18.82 -1.91 0.69
CA ARG A 135 -18.17 -2.99 -0.07
C ARG A 135 -17.97 -2.63 -1.53
N MET A 136 -18.91 -1.95 -2.16
CA MET A 136 -18.73 -1.45 -3.53
C MET A 136 -17.59 -0.43 -3.62
N SER A 137 -17.48 0.51 -2.69
CA SER A 137 -16.36 1.47 -2.63
C SER A 137 -15.02 0.76 -2.47
N LEU A 138 -14.92 -0.15 -1.49
CA LEU A 138 -13.68 -0.88 -1.18
C LEU A 138 -13.24 -1.85 -2.30
N ARG A 139 -14.13 -2.25 -3.23
CA ARG A 139 -13.72 -2.98 -4.44
C ARG A 139 -12.84 -2.15 -5.35
N PHE A 140 -13.04 -0.84 -5.41
CA PHE A 140 -12.25 0.08 -6.23
C PHE A 140 -11.00 0.58 -5.47
N LEU A 141 -11.14 0.80 -4.16
CA LEU A 141 -10.04 1.26 -3.32
C LEU A 141 -10.05 0.54 -1.95
N PRO A 142 -9.35 -0.61 -1.85
CA PRO A 142 -9.31 -1.40 -0.62
C PRO A 142 -8.63 -0.68 0.55
N GLU A 143 -7.66 0.21 0.29
CA GLU A 143 -6.81 0.83 1.32
C GLU A 143 -7.45 2.09 1.97
N ASN A 144 -8.77 2.19 1.94
CA ASN A 144 -9.48 3.37 2.44
C ASN A 144 -9.77 3.27 3.95
N ALA A 145 -8.79 3.60 4.79
CA ALA A 145 -8.96 3.61 6.25
C ALA A 145 -10.15 4.46 6.73
N LEU A 146 -10.47 5.57 6.03
CA LEU A 146 -11.60 6.45 6.37
C LEU A 146 -12.97 5.80 6.16
N LEU A 147 -13.03 4.67 5.46
CA LEU A 147 -14.24 3.88 5.25
C LEU A 147 -14.17 2.52 5.97
N LEU A 148 -13.00 1.88 6.00
CA LEU A 148 -12.80 0.61 6.72
C LEU A 148 -13.15 0.71 8.20
N VAL A 149 -12.72 1.78 8.89
CA VAL A 149 -12.99 1.97 10.32
C VAL A 149 -14.49 2.02 10.64
N PRO A 150 -15.29 2.91 10.02
CA PRO A 150 -16.72 2.95 10.31
C PRO A 150 -17.46 1.68 9.85
N LEU A 151 -17.04 1.02 8.77
CA LEU A 151 -17.63 -0.26 8.37
C LEU A 151 -17.33 -1.36 9.40
N ALA A 152 -16.09 -1.48 9.85
CA ALA A 152 -15.71 -2.45 10.87
C ALA A 152 -16.51 -2.25 12.17
N ASP A 153 -16.80 -0.99 12.52
CA ASP A 153 -17.67 -0.67 13.64
C ASP A 153 -19.11 -1.17 13.41
N VAL A 154 -19.72 -0.83 12.27
CA VAL A 154 -21.05 -1.32 11.88
C VAL A 154 -21.11 -2.85 11.90
N GLU A 155 -20.11 -3.53 11.34
CA GLU A 155 -20.05 -4.99 11.30
C GLU A 155 -20.04 -5.61 12.68
N ALA A 156 -19.23 -5.09 13.60
CA ALA A 156 -19.20 -5.61 14.95
C ALA A 156 -20.50 -5.30 15.72
N GLN A 157 -21.16 -4.17 15.46
CA GLN A 157 -22.52 -3.91 15.99
C GLN A 157 -23.56 -4.89 15.45
N GLN A 158 -23.45 -5.30 14.17
CA GLN A 158 -24.30 -6.30 13.54
C GLN A 158 -23.91 -7.75 13.89
N GLY A 159 -22.89 -7.96 14.74
CA GLY A 159 -22.43 -9.29 15.14
C GLY A 159 -21.60 -10.03 14.08
N LEU A 160 -21.17 -9.35 13.02
CA LEU A 160 -20.30 -9.85 11.95
C LEU A 160 -18.82 -9.78 12.38
N LEU A 161 -18.47 -10.51 13.45
CA LEU A 161 -17.21 -10.32 14.18
C LEU A 161 -15.95 -10.56 13.34
N GLU A 162 -15.95 -11.60 12.49
CA GLU A 162 -14.81 -11.88 11.61
C GLU A 162 -14.59 -10.80 10.56
N ALA A 163 -15.69 -10.25 10.03
CA ALA A 163 -15.63 -9.17 9.07
C ALA A 163 -15.09 -7.89 9.71
N ALA A 164 -15.62 -7.54 10.89
CA ALA A 164 -15.15 -6.41 11.68
C ALA A 164 -13.66 -6.50 12.02
N ARG A 165 -13.19 -7.69 12.45
CA ARG A 165 -11.77 -7.94 12.76
C ARG A 165 -10.89 -7.73 11.54
N ARG A 166 -11.30 -8.25 10.38
CA ARG A 166 -10.55 -8.10 9.12
C ARG A 166 -10.46 -6.64 8.72
N ASP A 167 -11.59 -5.93 8.66
CA ASP A 167 -11.63 -4.55 8.19
C ASP A 167 -10.91 -3.59 9.15
N ALA A 168 -10.97 -3.82 10.47
CA ALA A 168 -10.20 -3.05 11.45
C ALA A 168 -8.68 -3.28 11.31
N ARG A 169 -8.23 -4.51 11.03
CA ARG A 169 -6.81 -4.80 10.76
C ARG A 169 -6.34 -4.20 9.44
N ASP A 170 -7.17 -4.26 8.39
CA ASP A 170 -6.87 -3.62 7.11
C ASP A 170 -6.80 -2.10 7.25
N ALA A 171 -7.63 -1.50 8.14
CA ALA A 171 -7.56 -0.08 8.46
C ALA A 171 -6.23 0.28 9.15
N LEU A 172 -5.83 -0.47 10.18
CA LEU A 172 -4.54 -0.27 10.86
C LEU A 172 -3.36 -0.40 9.91
N LEU A 173 -3.37 -1.42 9.04
CA LEU A 173 -2.35 -1.61 8.02
C LEU A 173 -2.31 -0.42 7.04
N SER A 174 -3.48 0.10 6.64
CA SER A 174 -3.56 1.26 5.74
C SER A 174 -3.05 2.53 6.42
N LEU A 175 -3.39 2.76 7.69
CA LEU A 175 -2.90 3.91 8.47
C LEU A 175 -1.38 3.88 8.67
N ASP A 176 -0.81 2.68 8.83
CA ASP A 176 0.63 2.53 8.89
C ASP A 176 1.28 2.66 7.50
N THR A 177 0.65 2.16 6.45
CA THR A 177 1.26 2.17 5.11
C THR A 177 1.25 3.55 4.47
N PHE A 178 0.18 4.34 4.64
CA PHE A 178 -0.04 5.57 3.89
C PHE A 178 0.29 6.83 4.70
N ALA A 179 0.94 7.79 4.04
CA ALA A 179 1.00 9.15 4.53
C ALA A 179 -0.38 9.83 4.39
N GLY A 180 -0.57 10.88 5.19
CA GLY A 180 -1.75 11.71 5.08
C GLY A 180 -1.87 12.35 3.71
N SER A 181 -3.12 12.62 3.31
CA SER A 181 -3.35 13.34 2.07
C SER A 181 -2.63 14.69 2.08
N SER A 182 -2.16 15.12 0.91
CA SER A 182 -1.59 16.45 0.70
C SER A 182 -2.55 17.58 1.06
N ALA A 183 -3.86 17.31 1.16
CA ALA A 183 -4.88 18.26 1.58
C ALA A 183 -4.87 18.55 3.11
N LEU A 184 -4.20 17.73 3.92
CA LEU A 184 -4.10 17.89 5.37
C LEU A 184 -2.69 18.32 5.77
N THR A 185 -2.59 19.06 6.88
CA THR A 185 -1.29 19.29 7.53
C THR A 185 -0.80 17.99 8.19
N PRO A 186 0.52 17.79 8.33
CA PRO A 186 1.06 16.61 9.02
C PRO A 186 0.49 16.41 10.43
N GLN A 187 0.26 17.51 11.16
CA GLN A 187 -0.33 17.49 12.51
C GLN A 187 -1.79 17.03 12.46
N ALA A 188 -2.61 17.58 11.55
CA ALA A 188 -4.01 17.20 11.40
C ALA A 188 -4.15 15.72 10.99
N TRP A 189 -3.28 15.25 10.09
CA TRP A 189 -3.24 13.82 9.73
C TRP A 189 -2.84 12.95 10.92
N SER A 190 -1.79 13.31 11.66
CA SER A 190 -1.33 12.55 12.82
C SER A 190 -2.42 12.41 13.89
N GLU A 191 -3.18 13.48 14.14
CA GLU A 191 -4.32 13.42 15.04
C GLU A 191 -5.44 12.51 14.51
N LEU A 192 -5.81 12.65 13.24
CA LEU A 192 -6.84 11.83 12.62
C LEU A 192 -6.46 10.34 12.59
N ALA A 193 -5.25 10.01 12.16
CA ALA A 193 -4.74 8.65 12.11
C ALA A 193 -4.73 8.00 13.49
N ARG A 194 -4.36 8.74 14.54
CA ARG A 194 -4.42 8.27 15.93
C ARG A 194 -5.85 7.93 16.36
N LYS A 195 -6.82 8.79 16.02
CA LYS A 195 -8.24 8.54 16.31
C LYS A 195 -8.76 7.30 15.57
N LEU A 196 -8.47 7.19 14.28
CA LEU A 196 -8.86 6.03 13.46
C LEU A 196 -8.22 4.73 13.95
N ALA A 197 -6.95 4.76 14.36
CA ALA A 197 -6.26 3.61 14.93
C ALA A 197 -6.91 3.18 16.26
N ALA A 198 -7.17 4.14 17.15
CA ALA A 198 -7.87 3.86 18.41
C ALA A 198 -9.27 3.27 18.18
N SER A 199 -10.04 3.78 17.21
CA SER A 199 -11.33 3.19 16.82
C SER A 199 -11.19 1.77 16.27
N SER A 200 -10.14 1.49 15.49
CA SER A 200 -9.88 0.14 14.97
C SER A 200 -9.58 -0.85 16.10
N HIS A 201 -8.70 -0.46 17.03
CA HIS A 201 -8.40 -1.23 18.24
C HIS A 201 -9.64 -1.44 19.12
N PHE A 202 -10.49 -0.42 19.24
CA PHE A 202 -11.77 -0.55 19.93
C PHE A 202 -12.66 -1.62 19.29
N VAL A 203 -12.79 -1.64 17.95
CA VAL A 203 -13.57 -2.65 17.23
C VAL A 203 -13.00 -4.05 17.45
N LEU A 204 -11.67 -4.22 17.37
CA LEU A 204 -10.99 -5.49 17.64
C LEU A 204 -11.27 -5.98 19.07
N GLY A 205 -11.13 -5.08 20.04
CA GLY A 205 -11.38 -5.36 21.44
C GLY A 205 -12.83 -5.77 21.71
N ARG A 206 -13.80 -5.06 21.11
CA ARG A 206 -15.24 -5.37 21.19
C ARG A 206 -15.56 -6.72 20.55
N ALA A 207 -14.99 -7.01 19.38
CA ALA A 207 -15.20 -8.29 18.71
C ALA A 207 -14.64 -9.45 19.56
N ALA A 208 -13.44 -9.29 20.11
CA ALA A 208 -12.80 -10.27 20.97
C ALA A 208 -13.62 -10.58 22.24
N ILE A 209 -14.09 -9.57 22.98
CA ILE A 209 -14.91 -9.81 24.18
C ILE A 209 -16.26 -10.44 23.84
N THR A 210 -16.88 -10.03 22.73
CA THR A 210 -18.15 -10.61 22.28
C THR A 210 -18.02 -12.09 21.95
N GLU A 211 -16.93 -12.49 21.30
CA GLU A 211 -16.62 -13.90 21.02
C GLU A 211 -16.22 -14.66 22.30
N ALA A 212 -15.48 -14.01 23.22
CA ALA A 212 -15.07 -14.62 24.48
C ALA A 212 -16.28 -15.08 25.31
N LEU A 213 -17.36 -14.29 25.33
CA LEU A 213 -18.58 -14.62 26.06
C LEU A 213 -19.25 -15.90 25.56
N ARG A 214 -19.11 -16.19 24.26
CA ARG A 214 -19.62 -17.40 23.59
C ARG A 214 -18.65 -18.57 23.68
N SER A 215 -17.39 -18.31 24.03
CA SER A 215 -16.30 -19.27 24.12
C SER A 215 -16.11 -19.81 25.54
N LYS A 216 -15.40 -20.94 25.65
CA LYS A 216 -15.04 -21.61 26.91
C LYS A 216 -13.55 -21.97 26.93
N GLY A 217 -13.03 -22.32 28.11
CA GLY A 217 -11.66 -22.83 28.27
C GLY A 217 -10.56 -21.86 27.84
N THR A 218 -9.49 -22.39 27.23
CA THR A 218 -8.31 -21.63 26.79
C THR A 218 -8.66 -20.55 25.77
N ARG A 219 -9.52 -20.85 24.79
CA ARG A 219 -9.97 -19.89 23.78
C ARG A 219 -10.63 -18.66 24.40
N ARG A 220 -11.44 -18.84 25.46
CA ARG A 220 -12.04 -17.72 26.19
C ARG A 220 -10.97 -16.85 26.84
N ALA A 221 -9.95 -17.46 27.45
CA ALA A 221 -8.87 -16.72 28.09
C ALA A 221 -8.03 -15.93 27.08
N GLU A 222 -7.71 -16.52 25.92
CA GLU A 222 -7.00 -15.85 24.82
C GLU A 222 -7.78 -14.63 24.30
N LEU A 223 -9.08 -14.79 24.04
CA LEU A 223 -9.93 -13.70 23.56
C LEU A 223 -10.11 -12.58 24.58
N LEU A 224 -10.15 -12.90 25.88
CA LEU A 224 -10.17 -11.88 26.94
C LEU A 224 -8.85 -11.11 27.01
N ALA A 225 -7.71 -11.79 26.82
CA ALA A 225 -6.39 -11.15 26.79
C ALA A 225 -6.20 -10.27 25.53
N GLU A 226 -6.65 -10.75 24.36
CA GLU A 226 -6.71 -9.97 23.13
C GLU A 226 -7.60 -8.73 23.34
N SER A 227 -8.80 -8.91 23.88
CA SER A 227 -9.71 -7.80 24.17
C SER A 227 -9.08 -6.75 25.09
N GLU A 228 -8.42 -7.18 26.16
CA GLU A 228 -7.76 -6.29 27.11
C GLU A 228 -6.65 -5.47 26.45
N THR A 229 -5.84 -6.11 25.60
CA THR A 229 -4.75 -5.46 24.85
C THR A 229 -5.31 -4.41 23.88
N GLU A 230 -6.29 -4.81 23.07
CA GLU A 230 -6.86 -3.96 22.02
C GLU A 230 -7.65 -2.78 22.61
N LEU A 231 -8.50 -3.01 23.62
CA LEU A 231 -9.21 -1.92 24.29
C LEU A 231 -8.26 -0.97 25.03
N GLY A 232 -7.15 -1.49 25.58
CA GLY A 232 -6.09 -0.67 26.17
C GLY A 232 -5.47 0.31 25.16
N LEU A 233 -5.22 -0.15 23.94
CA LEU A 233 -4.71 0.69 22.84
C LEU A 233 -5.72 1.75 22.38
N ALA A 234 -7.01 1.56 22.63
CA ALA A 234 -8.08 2.51 22.31
C ALA A 234 -8.29 3.63 23.36
N LEU A 235 -7.83 3.44 24.60
CA LEU A 235 -8.04 4.39 25.71
C LEU A 235 -7.36 5.77 25.61
N PRO A 236 -6.20 5.95 24.94
CA PRO A 236 -5.54 7.26 24.84
C PRO A 236 -6.36 8.38 24.18
N THR A 237 -7.54 8.07 23.63
CA THR A 237 -8.44 9.04 22.97
C THR A 237 -9.68 9.40 23.78
N ASP A 238 -9.68 9.20 25.11
CA ASP A 238 -10.83 9.42 26.01
C ASP A 238 -12.10 8.69 25.53
N ASN A 239 -11.97 7.36 25.37
CA ASN A 239 -13.06 6.49 24.96
C ASN A 239 -13.73 5.83 26.18
N PRO A 240 -14.83 6.39 26.74
CA PRO A 240 -15.50 5.83 27.92
C PRO A 240 -16.09 4.44 27.66
N GLU A 241 -16.44 4.11 26.41
CA GLU A 241 -16.96 2.80 26.04
C GLU A 241 -15.86 1.72 26.10
N ALA A 242 -14.64 2.04 25.67
CA ALA A 242 -13.50 1.14 25.81
C ALA A 242 -13.22 0.80 27.28
N ALA A 243 -13.23 1.81 28.15
CA ALA A 243 -13.09 1.63 29.60
C ALA A 243 -14.24 0.78 30.18
N TYR A 244 -15.47 1.01 29.74
CA TYR A 244 -16.62 0.21 30.17
C TYR A 244 -16.49 -1.26 29.77
N LEU A 245 -16.10 -1.55 28.53
CA LEU A 245 -15.89 -2.92 28.05
C LEU A 245 -14.72 -3.61 28.76
N LEU A 246 -13.64 -2.89 29.07
CA LEU A 246 -12.55 -3.38 29.92
C LEU A 246 -13.08 -3.77 31.30
N GLY A 247 -13.89 -2.92 31.93
CA GLY A 247 -14.52 -3.22 33.22
C GLY A 247 -15.35 -4.50 33.19
N LEU A 248 -16.17 -4.69 32.15
CA LEU A 248 -16.92 -5.94 31.96
C LEU A 248 -15.98 -7.15 31.76
N GLY A 249 -14.90 -6.99 30.99
CA GLY A 249 -13.88 -8.02 30.83
C GLY A 249 -13.22 -8.42 32.14
N LYS A 250 -12.92 -7.45 33.01
CA LYS A 250 -12.38 -7.70 34.37
C LYS A 250 -13.38 -8.44 35.25
N LEU A 251 -14.68 -8.12 35.18
CA LEU A 251 -15.72 -8.88 35.90
C LEU A 251 -15.77 -10.33 35.45
N VAL A 252 -15.74 -10.58 34.14
CA VAL A 252 -15.73 -11.94 33.59
C VAL A 252 -14.50 -12.75 34.04
N GLN A 253 -13.37 -12.07 34.27
CA GLN A 253 -12.15 -12.65 34.82
C GLN A 253 -12.15 -12.76 36.37
N ALA A 254 -13.27 -12.47 37.04
CA ALA A 254 -13.37 -12.42 38.50
C ALA A 254 -12.39 -11.44 39.18
N LYS A 255 -12.15 -10.27 38.57
CA LYS A 255 -11.29 -9.19 39.07
C LYS A 255 -12.12 -7.92 39.41
N PRO A 256 -13.01 -7.96 40.43
CA PRO A 256 -13.97 -6.88 40.70
C PRO A 256 -13.33 -5.54 41.09
N ALA A 257 -12.18 -5.54 41.77
CA ALA A 257 -11.47 -4.30 42.10
C ALA A 257 -10.94 -3.59 40.85
N GLN A 258 -10.37 -4.35 39.90
CA GLN A 258 -9.92 -3.80 38.62
C GLN A 258 -11.11 -3.35 37.77
N ALA A 259 -12.22 -4.10 37.79
CA ALA A 259 -13.45 -3.69 37.12
C ALA A 259 -13.98 -2.34 37.64
N ALA A 260 -13.94 -2.12 38.95
CA ALA A 260 -14.34 -0.85 39.56
C ALA A 260 -13.49 0.33 39.05
N SER A 261 -12.17 0.16 38.96
CA SER A 261 -11.27 1.18 38.38
C SER A 261 -11.65 1.55 36.94
N GLU A 262 -11.94 0.55 36.10
CA GLU A 262 -12.30 0.78 34.70
C GLU A 262 -13.69 1.43 34.54
N PHE A 263 -14.68 1.00 35.31
CA PHE A 263 -15.99 1.66 35.31
C PHE A 263 -15.90 3.09 35.86
N MET A 264 -15.05 3.33 36.85
CA MET A 264 -14.81 4.68 37.35
C MET A 264 -14.22 5.56 36.24
N ALA A 265 -13.24 5.06 35.49
CA ALA A 265 -12.70 5.76 34.32
C ALA A 265 -13.79 6.03 33.26
N ALA A 266 -14.65 5.06 32.95
CA ALA A 266 -15.77 5.22 32.02
C ALA A 266 -16.81 6.26 32.47
N SER A 267 -16.92 6.52 33.78
CA SER A 267 -17.95 7.42 34.34
C SER A 267 -17.53 8.91 34.36
N ARG A 268 -16.26 9.21 34.09
CA ARG A 268 -15.72 10.59 34.15
C ARG A 268 -16.25 11.49 33.07
N THR A 269 -16.38 10.94 31.86
CA THR A 269 -16.82 11.69 30.69
C THR A 269 -18.35 11.65 30.60
N ALA A 270 -18.97 12.82 30.43
CA ALA A 270 -20.42 12.93 30.28
C ALA A 270 -20.85 12.19 29.00
N SER A 271 -21.46 11.02 29.17
CA SER A 271 -21.85 10.12 28.10
C SER A 271 -22.98 9.20 28.56
N VAL A 272 -23.63 8.53 27.62
CA VAL A 272 -24.65 7.50 27.91
C VAL A 272 -24.04 6.31 28.64
N ILE A 273 -22.76 6.05 28.39
CA ILE A 273 -21.96 5.02 29.06
C ILE A 273 -21.80 5.34 30.55
N ARG A 274 -21.75 6.61 30.96
CA ARG A 274 -21.61 7.01 32.36
C ARG A 274 -22.69 6.40 33.23
N ALA A 275 -23.96 6.44 32.80
CA ALA A 275 -25.06 5.87 33.56
C ALA A 275 -24.90 4.34 33.73
N LYS A 276 -24.50 3.63 32.68
CA LYS A 276 -24.23 2.19 32.72
C LYS A 276 -23.04 1.85 33.61
N ALA A 277 -21.97 2.65 33.56
CA ALA A 277 -20.79 2.47 34.39
C ALA A 277 -21.11 2.69 35.88
N LEU A 278 -21.90 3.72 36.20
CA LEU A 278 -22.36 3.98 37.56
C LEU A 278 -23.28 2.86 38.10
N ASP A 279 -24.14 2.27 37.27
CA ASP A 279 -24.95 1.09 37.65
C ASP A 279 -24.05 -0.11 37.99
N GLN A 280 -23.01 -0.38 37.20
CA GLN A 280 -22.05 -1.44 37.49
C GLN A 280 -21.26 -1.17 38.79
N LEU A 281 -20.80 0.06 38.99
CA LEU A 281 -20.14 0.48 40.23
C LEU A 281 -21.05 0.30 41.45
N ARG A 282 -22.33 0.65 41.31
CA ARG A 282 -23.32 0.46 42.38
C ARG A 282 -23.49 -1.00 42.75
N ARG A 283 -23.59 -1.89 41.76
CA ARG A 283 -23.65 -3.35 41.99
C ARG A 283 -22.41 -3.88 42.69
N LEU A 284 -21.23 -3.41 42.29
CA LEU A 284 -19.96 -3.79 42.92
C LEU A 284 -19.86 -3.32 44.38
N TYR A 285 -20.41 -2.14 44.68
CA TYR A 285 -20.52 -1.63 46.05
C TYR A 285 -21.50 -2.46 46.89
N ASP A 286 -22.72 -2.70 46.38
CA ASP A 286 -23.76 -3.45 47.10
C ASP A 286 -23.36 -4.93 47.33
N ALA A 287 -22.42 -5.47 46.54
CA ALA A 287 -21.88 -6.82 46.69
C ALA A 287 -20.75 -6.94 47.75
N GLN A 288 -20.22 -5.82 48.26
CA GLN A 288 -19.17 -5.85 49.28
C GLN A 288 -19.74 -6.17 50.67
N PRO A 289 -18.95 -6.80 51.56
CA PRO A 289 -19.30 -6.91 52.97
C PRO A 289 -19.58 -5.51 53.53
N GLN A 290 -20.66 -5.36 54.33
CA GLN A 290 -21.12 -4.05 54.79
C GLN A 290 -19.98 -3.23 55.41
N SER A 291 -19.54 -2.21 54.67
CA SER A 291 -18.59 -1.20 55.14
C SER A 291 -19.37 0.02 55.62
N SER A 292 -18.87 0.71 56.63
CA SER A 292 -19.46 1.93 57.21
C SER A 292 -19.38 3.16 56.29
N ASN A 293 -18.83 3.03 55.10
CA ASN A 293 -18.51 4.15 54.21
C ASN A 293 -19.66 4.37 53.22
N SER A 294 -20.01 5.62 52.93
CA SER A 294 -21.01 5.93 51.91
C SER A 294 -20.55 5.50 50.51
N PHE A 295 -21.50 5.32 49.57
CA PHE A 295 -21.17 5.03 48.16
C PHE A 295 -20.20 6.07 47.59
N GLU A 296 -20.40 7.35 47.89
CA GLU A 296 -19.50 8.44 47.46
C GLU A 296 -18.09 8.31 48.07
N SER A 297 -17.99 7.96 49.34
CA SER A 297 -16.69 7.72 50.00
C SER A 297 -15.97 6.50 49.43
N TRP A 298 -16.73 5.48 48.99
CA TRP A 298 -16.16 4.31 48.33
C TRP A 298 -15.66 4.64 46.93
N LEU A 299 -16.45 5.38 46.13
CA LEU A 299 -16.05 5.84 44.79
C LEU A 299 -14.74 6.65 44.85
N ALA A 300 -14.61 7.55 45.82
CA ALA A 300 -13.41 8.35 46.03
C ALA A 300 -12.15 7.52 46.36
N GLY A 301 -12.33 6.29 46.88
CA GLY A 301 -11.26 5.37 47.20
C GLY A 301 -10.86 4.41 46.06
N ILE A 302 -11.56 4.43 44.92
CA ILE A 302 -11.24 3.58 43.77
C ILE A 302 -9.97 4.11 43.11
N PRO A 303 -8.89 3.30 43.00
CA PRO A 303 -7.66 3.74 42.34
C PRO A 303 -7.87 3.89 40.83
N GLU A 304 -7.07 4.76 40.22
CA GLU A 304 -6.92 4.81 38.76
C GLU A 304 -6.58 3.42 38.20
N PRO A 305 -7.06 3.07 36.99
CA PRO A 305 -6.60 1.88 36.30
C PRO A 305 -5.07 1.92 36.15
N ALA A 306 -4.40 0.85 36.58
CA ALA A 306 -2.98 0.68 36.34
C ALA A 306 -2.75 0.42 34.84
N ARG A 307 -2.52 1.49 34.07
CA ARG A 307 -2.17 1.37 32.66
C ARG A 307 -0.71 0.95 32.54
N ALA A 308 -0.43 -0.15 31.86
CA ALA A 308 0.93 -0.49 31.50
C ALA A 308 1.50 0.63 30.62
N ALA A 309 2.68 1.14 30.98
CA ALA A 309 3.40 2.07 30.11
C ALA A 309 3.67 1.36 28.77
N ALA A 310 3.53 2.08 27.65
CA ALA A 310 3.95 1.57 26.35
C ALA A 310 5.41 1.09 26.47
N PRO A 311 5.76 -0.09 25.93
CA PRO A 311 7.12 -0.58 25.99
C PRO A 311 8.06 0.50 25.40
N PRO A 312 9.21 0.76 26.04
CA PRO A 312 10.15 1.76 25.54
C PRO A 312 10.57 1.38 24.13
N THR A 313 10.45 2.33 23.20
CA THR A 313 11.01 2.20 21.86
C THR A 313 12.50 1.90 22.01
N PRO A 314 13.01 0.79 21.45
CA PRO A 314 14.42 0.45 21.60
C PRO A 314 15.28 1.59 21.04
N MET A 315 16.12 2.17 21.90
CA MET A 315 17.15 3.13 21.50
C MET A 315 18.13 2.42 20.57
N ARG A 316 18.16 2.87 19.32
CA ARG A 316 19.13 2.44 18.31
C ARG A 316 20.53 2.98 18.63
N SER A 317 21.54 2.18 18.35
CA SER A 317 22.95 2.48 18.62
C SER A 317 23.54 3.35 17.50
N ALA A 318 24.55 4.16 17.83
CA ALA A 318 25.03 5.30 17.06
C ALA A 318 26.28 5.04 16.19
N ALA A 319 26.63 3.78 15.88
CA ALA A 319 27.74 3.50 14.97
C ALA A 319 27.19 3.10 13.59
N ALA A 320 27.37 3.97 12.58
CA ALA A 320 26.97 3.65 11.22
C ALA A 320 27.89 2.55 10.65
N PRO A 321 27.38 1.37 10.31
CA PRO A 321 28.17 0.35 9.62
C PRO A 321 28.37 0.76 8.16
N GLU A 322 29.57 0.49 7.67
CA GLU A 322 30.00 0.89 6.33
C GLU A 322 29.47 -0.07 5.25
N TYR A 323 29.23 0.50 4.07
CA TYR A 323 29.01 -0.22 2.82
C TYR A 323 30.37 -0.56 2.21
N ALA A 324 30.57 -1.78 1.73
CA ALA A 324 31.84 -2.24 1.15
C ALA A 324 31.87 -2.13 -0.38
N GLY A 325 30.70 -2.09 -1.02
CA GLY A 325 30.53 -2.19 -2.48
C GLY A 325 30.52 -3.63 -2.98
N SER A 326 29.87 -3.85 -4.11
CA SER A 326 29.59 -5.18 -4.67
C SER A 326 30.86 -5.96 -5.02
N ALA A 327 31.94 -5.27 -5.41
CA ALA A 327 33.23 -5.89 -5.71
C ALA A 327 33.84 -6.64 -4.51
N ALA A 328 33.53 -6.22 -3.28
CA ALA A 328 34.02 -6.88 -2.08
C ALA A 328 33.39 -8.28 -1.87
N CYS A 329 32.26 -8.56 -2.53
CA CYS A 329 31.56 -9.84 -2.45
C CYS A 329 32.17 -10.91 -3.37
N GLN A 330 32.79 -10.49 -4.49
CA GLN A 330 33.28 -11.38 -5.54
C GLN A 330 34.23 -12.49 -5.06
N PRO A 331 35.22 -12.24 -4.16
CA PRO A 331 36.17 -13.29 -3.77
C PRO A 331 35.52 -14.51 -3.11
N CYS A 332 34.42 -14.31 -2.37
CA CYS A 332 33.69 -15.38 -1.69
C CYS A 332 32.45 -15.84 -2.47
N HIS A 333 31.87 -14.98 -3.31
CA HIS A 333 30.60 -15.21 -4.02
C HIS A 333 30.73 -15.05 -5.54
N SER A 334 31.81 -15.57 -6.13
CA SER A 334 32.17 -15.35 -7.54
C SER A 334 31.06 -15.73 -8.53
N ALA A 335 30.40 -16.88 -8.35
CA ALA A 335 29.31 -17.32 -9.22
C ALA A 335 28.11 -16.36 -9.18
N ILE A 336 27.70 -15.94 -7.98
CA ILE A 336 26.59 -15.00 -7.78
C ILE A 336 26.94 -13.64 -8.38
N TYR A 337 28.14 -13.13 -8.09
CA TYR A 337 28.63 -11.85 -8.63
C TYR A 337 28.64 -11.87 -10.17
N ASN A 338 29.14 -12.96 -10.76
CA ASN A 338 29.22 -13.11 -12.21
C ASN A 338 27.85 -13.21 -12.88
N SER A 339 26.87 -13.81 -12.23
CA SER A 339 25.48 -13.80 -12.69
C SER A 339 24.87 -12.40 -12.55
N TRP A 340 24.93 -11.82 -11.34
CA TRP A 340 24.32 -10.53 -11.00
C TRP A 340 24.70 -9.41 -11.96
N GLN A 341 25.99 -9.27 -12.29
CA GLN A 341 26.48 -8.20 -13.18
C GLN A 341 25.88 -8.26 -14.59
N ASN A 342 25.31 -9.40 -14.98
CA ASN A 342 24.65 -9.61 -16.27
C ASN A 342 23.13 -9.40 -16.21
N THR A 343 22.56 -9.15 -15.03
CA THR A 343 21.13 -8.88 -14.85
C THR A 343 20.75 -7.45 -15.24
N GLY A 344 19.44 -7.21 -15.41
CA GLY A 344 18.92 -5.86 -15.62
C GLY A 344 19.23 -4.90 -14.48
N MET A 345 19.30 -5.41 -13.23
CA MET A 345 19.62 -4.63 -12.03
C MET A 345 21.08 -4.18 -12.04
N GLY A 346 22.03 -5.10 -12.24
CA GLY A 346 23.45 -4.78 -12.34
C GLY A 346 23.80 -3.90 -13.55
N ARG A 347 22.99 -3.95 -14.62
CA ARG A 347 23.20 -3.19 -15.87
C ARG A 347 22.27 -1.98 -16.01
N MET A 348 21.55 -1.59 -14.95
CA MET A 348 20.52 -0.55 -15.04
C MET A 348 21.11 0.82 -15.38
N PHE A 349 22.27 1.15 -14.85
CA PHE A 349 22.99 2.38 -15.17
C PHE A 349 24.45 2.04 -15.39
N ARG A 350 25.03 2.47 -16.53
CA ARG A 350 26.44 2.22 -16.87
C ARG A 350 27.02 3.39 -17.62
N SER A 351 28.32 3.64 -17.43
CA SER A 351 29.07 4.51 -18.32
C SER A 351 29.02 3.98 -19.75
N TYR A 352 29.10 4.90 -20.71
CA TYR A 352 29.19 4.55 -22.11
C TYR A 352 30.39 3.62 -22.36
N ALA A 353 30.09 2.51 -23.02
CA ALA A 353 31.05 1.67 -23.73
C ALA A 353 30.33 1.15 -24.98
N PRO A 354 31.02 0.87 -26.10
CA PRO A 354 30.39 0.46 -27.35
C PRO A 354 29.45 -0.75 -27.21
N ASP A 355 29.81 -1.73 -26.37
CA ASP A 355 29.04 -2.95 -26.09
C ASP A 355 27.85 -2.71 -25.14
N HIS A 356 27.77 -1.54 -24.52
CA HIS A 356 26.65 -1.16 -23.65
C HIS A 356 25.46 -0.57 -24.42
N VAL A 357 25.69 -0.09 -25.65
CA VAL A 357 24.72 0.66 -26.46
C VAL A 357 23.81 -0.29 -27.24
N LEU A 358 22.50 -0.18 -27.02
CA LEU A 358 21.47 -0.91 -27.77
C LEU A 358 20.96 -0.14 -28.99
N GLY A 359 21.07 1.19 -28.97
CA GLY A 359 20.50 2.08 -29.96
C GLY A 359 21.30 2.11 -31.26
N ASP A 360 20.56 2.26 -32.36
CA ASP A 360 21.17 2.45 -33.68
C ASP A 360 21.51 3.93 -33.91
N PHE A 361 22.76 4.29 -33.61
CA PHE A 361 23.31 5.61 -33.88
C PHE A 361 23.96 5.73 -35.27
N ARG A 362 24.13 4.60 -35.99
CA ARG A 362 24.83 4.58 -37.29
C ARG A 362 23.92 4.93 -38.44
N ALA A 363 22.64 4.58 -38.34
CA ALA A 363 21.66 4.91 -39.37
C ALA A 363 21.46 6.43 -39.54
N GLY A 364 21.78 7.24 -38.52
CA GLY A 364 21.46 8.66 -38.47
C GLY A 364 19.93 8.85 -38.42
N ALA A 365 19.41 9.37 -37.31
CA ALA A 365 17.97 9.60 -37.18
C ALA A 365 17.68 11.09 -36.95
N GLU A 366 16.77 11.65 -37.74
CA GLU A 366 16.17 12.96 -37.48
C GLU A 366 14.79 12.79 -36.88
N ILE A 367 14.52 13.51 -35.80
CA ILE A 367 13.21 13.58 -35.15
C ILE A 367 12.68 14.98 -35.38
N HIS A 368 11.46 15.09 -35.91
CA HIS A 368 10.86 16.35 -36.32
C HIS A 368 9.76 16.78 -35.36
N ASP A 369 9.55 18.09 -35.21
CA ASP A 369 8.37 18.65 -34.56
C ASP A 369 7.14 18.58 -35.48
N GLY A 370 5.97 18.98 -34.96
CA GLY A 370 4.71 18.99 -35.72
C GLY A 370 4.70 19.92 -36.95
N SER A 371 5.71 20.80 -37.11
CA SER A 371 5.89 21.65 -38.29
C SER A 371 6.82 21.03 -39.35
N GLY A 372 7.36 19.84 -39.08
CA GLY A 372 8.31 19.14 -39.97
C GLY A 372 9.76 19.61 -39.82
N ARG A 373 10.07 20.51 -38.88
CA ARG A 373 11.44 20.93 -38.59
C ARG A 373 12.12 19.89 -37.70
N TRP A 374 13.35 19.50 -38.03
CA TRP A 374 14.13 18.61 -37.17
C TRP A 374 14.43 19.29 -35.83
N THR A 375 14.26 18.55 -34.73
CA THR A 375 14.51 19.00 -33.35
C THR A 375 15.61 18.19 -32.69
N VAL A 376 15.76 16.92 -33.07
CA VAL A 376 16.85 16.05 -32.60
C VAL A 376 17.48 15.31 -33.75
N ARG A 377 18.81 15.29 -33.76
CA ARG A 377 19.63 14.42 -34.58
C ARG A 377 20.37 13.44 -33.70
N VAL A 378 20.30 12.18 -34.08
CA VAL A 378 21.05 11.09 -33.47
C VAL A 378 22.20 10.74 -34.40
N GLY A 379 23.42 10.69 -33.87
CA GLY A 379 24.60 10.40 -34.68
C GLY A 379 25.72 9.76 -33.89
N GLN A 380 26.77 9.38 -34.61
CA GLN A 380 27.96 8.75 -34.04
C GLN A 380 29.20 9.25 -34.76
N ASP A 381 30.14 9.78 -33.98
CA ASP A 381 31.53 10.01 -34.40
C ASP A 381 32.42 8.92 -33.77
N ARG A 382 33.38 9.30 -32.90
CA ARG A 382 34.07 8.36 -32.00
C ARG A 382 33.18 7.84 -30.87
N GLN A 383 32.15 8.61 -30.53
CA GLN A 383 31.18 8.32 -29.48
C GLN A 383 29.79 8.71 -30.00
N PRO A 384 28.73 7.96 -29.65
CA PRO A 384 27.35 8.35 -29.89
C PRO A 384 27.02 9.73 -29.30
N TYR A 385 26.19 10.50 -29.99
CA TYR A 385 25.74 11.82 -29.55
C TYR A 385 24.29 12.08 -29.94
N PHE A 386 23.70 13.05 -29.24
CA PHE A 386 22.45 13.70 -29.62
C PHE A 386 22.69 15.18 -29.86
N GLU A 387 22.12 15.73 -30.92
CA GLU A 387 22.17 17.14 -31.27
C GLU A 387 20.75 17.71 -31.26
N PHE A 388 20.54 18.78 -30.50
CA PHE A 388 19.23 19.39 -30.28
C PHE A 388 19.17 20.76 -30.94
N ALA A 389 18.10 21.01 -31.68
CA ALA A 389 17.78 22.32 -32.24
C ALA A 389 16.55 22.91 -31.56
N ALA A 390 16.72 24.10 -30.98
CA ALA A 390 15.63 24.95 -30.50
C ALA A 390 15.42 26.12 -31.47
N ALA A 391 14.18 26.60 -31.58
CA ALA A 391 13.84 27.67 -32.52
C ALA A 391 14.62 28.95 -32.21
N GLY A 392 15.35 29.47 -33.20
CA GLY A 392 16.16 30.69 -33.04
C GLY A 392 17.47 30.50 -32.27
N GLU A 393 17.82 29.27 -31.88
CA GLU A 393 19.08 28.94 -31.22
C GLU A 393 20.01 28.14 -32.15
N THR A 394 21.31 28.25 -31.91
CA THR A 394 22.29 27.36 -32.56
C THR A 394 22.14 25.94 -32.00
N PRO A 395 22.10 24.90 -32.85
CA PRO A 395 22.03 23.52 -32.38
C PRO A 395 23.15 23.16 -31.41
N ARG A 396 22.80 22.42 -30.35
CA ARG A 396 23.76 21.99 -29.32
C ARG A 396 23.91 20.49 -29.34
N ARG A 397 25.16 20.03 -29.43
CA ARG A 397 25.54 18.62 -29.41
C ARG A 397 25.96 18.18 -28.01
N TYR A 398 25.50 17.01 -27.59
CA TYR A 398 25.85 16.39 -26.32
C TYR A 398 26.28 14.94 -26.53
N PRO A 399 27.44 14.52 -25.99
CA PRO A 399 27.87 13.13 -26.05
C PRO A 399 27.00 12.24 -25.15
N VAL A 400 26.92 10.95 -25.51
CA VAL A 400 26.30 9.92 -24.67
C VAL A 400 27.32 9.42 -23.66
N ASP A 401 27.30 9.92 -22.43
CA ASP A 401 28.22 9.53 -21.37
C ASP A 401 27.73 8.33 -20.55
N TYR A 402 26.41 8.11 -20.52
CA TYR A 402 25.78 7.00 -19.82
C TYR A 402 24.65 6.36 -20.62
N VAL A 403 24.43 5.08 -20.33
CA VAL A 403 23.25 4.32 -20.76
C VAL A 403 22.40 3.93 -19.55
N ILE A 404 21.08 3.93 -19.72
CA ILE A 404 20.09 3.59 -18.70
C ILE A 404 19.17 2.51 -19.26
N GLY A 405 19.11 1.35 -18.60
CA GLY A 405 18.37 0.18 -19.08
C GLY A 405 19.18 -0.71 -20.01
N SER A 406 18.73 -1.97 -20.14
CA SER A 406 19.50 -3.05 -20.77
C SER A 406 18.68 -4.16 -21.44
N LYS A 407 17.34 -4.04 -21.49
CA LYS A 407 16.44 -5.12 -21.96
C LYS A 407 15.62 -4.69 -23.17
N TRP A 408 14.52 -3.98 -22.92
CA TRP A 408 13.49 -3.69 -23.92
C TRP A 408 13.67 -2.29 -24.53
N GLN A 409 14.18 -1.37 -23.73
CA GLN A 409 14.41 0.02 -24.08
C GLN A 409 15.68 0.50 -23.39
N GLN A 410 16.30 1.53 -23.96
CA GLN A 410 17.47 2.18 -23.39
C GLN A 410 17.37 3.69 -23.52
N ALA A 411 17.50 4.37 -22.39
CA ALA A 411 17.71 5.81 -22.33
C ALA A 411 19.21 6.12 -22.29
N TYR A 412 19.53 7.37 -22.57
CA TYR A 412 20.90 7.86 -22.66
C TYR A 412 21.01 9.17 -21.88
N ALA A 413 22.21 9.49 -21.40
CA ALA A 413 22.43 10.72 -20.65
C ALA A 413 23.83 11.31 -20.91
N THR A 414 23.95 12.62 -20.70
CA THR A 414 25.22 13.37 -20.77
C THR A 414 25.60 13.90 -19.38
N ARG A 415 26.91 13.98 -19.09
CA ARG A 415 27.45 14.64 -17.91
C ARG A 415 27.85 16.06 -18.26
N LEU A 416 27.36 17.01 -17.47
CA LEU A 416 27.79 18.40 -17.54
C LEU A 416 29.07 18.63 -16.71
N ASN A 417 29.80 19.69 -17.03
CA ASN A 417 31.03 20.07 -16.32
C ASN A 417 30.81 20.35 -14.82
N ASP A 418 29.60 20.75 -14.42
CA ASP A 418 29.22 20.99 -13.04
C ASP A 418 28.85 19.70 -12.26
N GLY A 419 28.93 18.54 -12.92
CA GLY A 419 28.65 17.23 -12.33
C GLY A 419 27.21 16.75 -12.48
N ARG A 420 26.27 17.60 -12.91
CA ARG A 420 24.90 17.18 -13.21
C ARG A 420 24.86 16.20 -14.38
N ILE A 421 23.98 15.21 -14.31
CA ILE A 421 23.72 14.26 -15.40
C ILE A 421 22.32 14.56 -15.94
N GLN A 422 22.20 14.75 -17.25
CA GLN A 422 20.93 15.09 -17.91
C GLN A 422 20.51 13.95 -18.82
N VAL A 423 19.30 13.44 -18.61
CA VAL A 423 18.70 12.34 -19.37
C VAL A 423 18.08 12.89 -20.65
N PHE A 424 18.48 12.34 -21.79
CA PHE A 424 17.91 12.74 -23.07
C PHE A 424 16.42 12.35 -23.15
N PRO A 425 15.59 13.19 -23.81
CA PRO A 425 14.18 12.91 -24.03
C PRO A 425 13.92 11.75 -24.99
N ILE A 426 14.95 11.34 -25.73
CA ILE A 426 14.86 10.29 -26.73
C ILE A 426 15.42 8.98 -26.19
N GLN A 427 14.64 7.91 -26.33
CA GLN A 427 15.03 6.56 -25.97
C GLN A 427 14.96 5.63 -27.18
N TYR A 428 15.79 4.58 -27.16
CA TYR A 428 15.73 3.53 -28.16
C TYR A 428 14.88 2.38 -27.68
N ASN A 429 13.92 1.96 -28.50
CA ASN A 429 13.12 0.76 -28.26
C ASN A 429 13.69 -0.41 -29.04
N ALA A 430 14.22 -1.41 -28.33
CA ALA A 430 14.82 -2.60 -28.92
C ALA A 430 13.79 -3.58 -29.50
N LEU A 431 12.53 -3.53 -29.03
CA LEU A 431 11.44 -4.36 -29.55
C LEU A 431 10.98 -3.89 -30.93
N THR A 432 10.81 -2.58 -31.11
CA THR A 432 10.34 -1.99 -32.38
C THR A 432 11.48 -1.48 -33.27
N ARG A 433 12.71 -1.45 -32.73
CA ARG A 433 13.93 -0.91 -33.36
C ARG A 433 13.78 0.55 -33.80
N ARG A 434 13.20 1.38 -32.93
CA ARG A 434 12.91 2.79 -33.22
C ARG A 434 13.33 3.72 -32.08
N TRP A 435 13.66 4.95 -32.45
CA TRP A 435 13.81 6.07 -31.53
C TRP A 435 12.43 6.62 -31.16
N LEU A 436 12.20 6.91 -29.88
CA LEU A 436 10.94 7.40 -29.34
C LEU A 436 11.18 8.65 -28.50
N ASN A 437 10.29 9.65 -28.61
CA ASN A 437 10.21 10.73 -27.64
C ASN A 437 9.51 10.22 -26.37
N TYR A 438 10.32 9.73 -25.43
CA TYR A 438 9.84 9.03 -24.26
C TYR A 438 8.96 9.89 -23.36
N TRP A 439 9.41 11.11 -23.05
CA TRP A 439 8.66 11.97 -22.14
C TRP A 439 7.33 12.41 -22.72
N ASN A 440 7.20 12.55 -24.05
CA ASN A 440 5.90 12.85 -24.67
C ASN A 440 4.88 11.70 -24.50
N GLU A 441 5.34 10.45 -24.38
CA GLU A 441 4.46 9.30 -24.15
C GLU A 441 3.97 9.21 -22.70
N ILE A 442 4.86 9.51 -21.74
CA ILE A 442 4.57 9.27 -20.31
C ILE A 442 4.12 10.51 -19.54
N ASP A 443 4.58 11.70 -19.94
CA ASP A 443 4.23 12.92 -19.23
C ASP A 443 2.84 13.42 -19.67
N PRO A 444 2.19 14.22 -18.82
CA PRO A 444 0.97 14.91 -19.23
C PRO A 444 1.26 15.93 -20.34
N PRO A 445 0.29 16.18 -21.25
CA PRO A 445 0.44 17.17 -22.31
C PRO A 445 0.90 18.54 -21.78
N GLY A 446 1.90 19.12 -22.45
CA GLY A 446 2.47 20.41 -22.07
C GLY A 446 3.38 20.37 -20.83
N SER A 447 3.85 19.20 -20.38
CA SER A 447 4.98 19.11 -19.45
C SER A 447 6.22 19.76 -20.06
N GLU A 448 7.15 20.21 -19.21
CA GLU A 448 8.42 20.76 -19.68
C GLU A 448 9.23 19.71 -20.47
N ARG A 449 9.22 18.45 -20.04
CA ARG A 449 10.02 17.37 -20.63
C ARG A 449 9.42 16.83 -21.93
N ALA A 450 8.11 16.92 -22.10
CA ALA A 450 7.43 16.50 -23.32
C ALA A 450 7.82 17.36 -24.53
N ASP A 451 8.14 18.64 -24.31
CA ASP A 451 8.69 19.53 -25.33
C ASP A 451 10.20 19.29 -25.50
N ILE A 452 10.52 18.47 -26.50
CA ILE A 452 11.90 18.05 -26.79
C ILE A 452 12.86 19.22 -27.07
N ALA A 453 12.34 20.33 -27.60
CA ALA A 453 13.14 21.51 -27.90
C ALA A 453 13.63 22.20 -26.62
N ARG A 454 12.97 21.96 -25.48
CA ARG A 454 13.37 22.52 -24.17
C ARG A 454 14.48 21.74 -23.49
N PHE A 455 14.96 20.63 -24.03
CA PHE A 455 16.06 19.89 -23.41
C PHE A 455 17.30 20.78 -23.17
N THR A 456 17.56 21.78 -24.04
CA THR A 456 18.68 22.72 -23.91
C THR A 456 18.61 23.65 -22.70
N THR A 457 17.48 23.69 -21.98
CA THR A 457 17.36 24.41 -20.70
C THR A 457 18.12 23.70 -19.57
N LEU A 458 18.37 22.39 -19.70
CA LEU A 458 19.10 21.56 -18.73
C LEU A 458 18.58 21.73 -17.29
N SER A 459 17.25 21.78 -17.14
CA SER A 459 16.56 22.00 -15.88
C SER A 459 16.60 20.78 -14.95
N ALA A 460 16.08 20.93 -13.73
CA ALA A 460 15.93 19.83 -12.79
C ALA A 460 14.99 18.73 -13.30
N ALA A 461 14.11 19.01 -14.28
CA ALA A 461 13.16 18.03 -14.80
C ALA A 461 13.85 16.90 -15.59
N THR A 462 14.96 17.19 -16.26
CA THR A 462 15.73 16.19 -17.03
C THR A 462 16.90 15.62 -16.25
N ASN A 463 17.11 16.06 -15.00
CA ASN A 463 18.25 15.66 -14.20
C ASN A 463 18.11 14.20 -13.71
N TYR A 464 19.12 13.39 -14.00
CA TYR A 464 19.15 11.97 -13.64
C TYR A 464 19.22 11.75 -12.12
N GLN A 465 20.04 12.53 -11.42
CA GLN A 465 20.24 12.36 -9.99
C GLN A 465 18.95 12.58 -9.18
N SER A 466 18.18 13.61 -9.53
CA SER A 466 16.93 13.97 -8.87
C SER A 466 15.78 13.01 -9.22
N ASN A 467 15.74 12.50 -10.45
CA ASN A 467 14.53 11.82 -10.97
C ASN A 467 14.67 10.32 -11.21
N CYS A 468 15.89 9.78 -11.30
CA CYS A 468 16.10 8.39 -11.72
C CYS A 468 17.08 7.64 -10.80
N ALA A 469 18.14 8.31 -10.34
CA ALA A 469 19.23 7.66 -9.62
C ALA A 469 18.77 6.95 -8.34
N ILE A 470 17.72 7.46 -7.69
CA ILE A 470 17.15 6.85 -6.48
C ILE A 470 16.81 5.36 -6.67
N CYS A 471 16.35 4.96 -7.87
CA CYS A 471 16.02 3.58 -8.21
C CYS A 471 17.05 2.91 -9.12
N HIS A 472 17.98 3.66 -9.70
CA HIS A 472 18.89 3.18 -10.75
C HIS A 472 20.39 3.20 -10.34
N THR A 473 20.71 3.64 -9.13
CA THR A 473 22.07 3.60 -8.57
C THR A 473 22.09 3.05 -7.16
N SER A 474 23.29 2.76 -6.65
CA SER A 474 23.50 2.24 -5.30
C SER A 474 24.17 3.26 -4.40
N GLN A 475 23.67 3.33 -3.17
CA GLN A 475 24.10 4.25 -2.13
C GLN A 475 24.13 5.72 -2.60
N LEU A 476 23.00 6.20 -3.13
CA LEU A 476 22.80 7.58 -3.55
C LEU A 476 22.71 8.51 -2.34
N ARG A 477 23.47 9.59 -2.38
CA ARG A 477 23.60 10.58 -1.32
C ARG A 477 23.55 12.00 -1.89
N ALA A 478 22.67 12.84 -1.36
CA ALA A 478 22.64 14.27 -1.69
C ALA A 478 23.90 14.96 -1.14
N THR A 479 24.43 15.92 -1.90
CA THR A 479 25.69 16.60 -1.57
C THR A 479 25.49 18.08 -1.24
N GLY A 480 26.08 18.51 -0.13
CA GLY A 480 26.11 19.92 0.30
C GLY A 480 24.76 20.45 0.80
N ASP A 481 24.77 21.72 1.21
CA ASP A 481 23.58 22.47 1.65
C ASP A 481 23.18 23.53 0.60
N THR A 482 23.22 23.14 -0.67
CA THR A 482 22.87 24.03 -1.79
C THR A 482 21.41 23.79 -2.21
N SER A 483 20.82 24.78 -2.87
CA SER A 483 19.50 24.63 -3.52
C SER A 483 19.47 23.53 -4.59
N ARG A 484 20.64 23.09 -5.09
CA ARG A 484 20.81 22.03 -6.11
C ARG A 484 21.30 20.69 -5.55
N LYS A 485 21.25 20.47 -4.23
CA LYS A 485 21.83 19.28 -3.58
C LYS A 485 21.35 17.94 -4.16
N PHE A 486 20.14 17.87 -4.70
CA PHE A 486 19.61 16.67 -5.36
C PHE A 486 20.12 16.51 -6.78
N GLU A 487 20.26 17.60 -7.54
CA GLU A 487 20.81 17.57 -8.90
C GLU A 487 22.28 17.15 -8.95
N LEU A 488 23.00 17.36 -7.84
CA LEU A 488 24.41 17.04 -7.66
C LEU A 488 24.66 15.80 -6.81
N ALA A 489 23.62 15.03 -6.47
CA ALA A 489 23.77 13.84 -5.64
C ALA A 489 24.80 12.85 -6.21
N THR A 490 25.52 12.18 -5.32
CA THR A 490 26.58 11.22 -5.69
C THR A 490 26.14 9.82 -5.28
N PHE A 491 26.55 8.82 -6.05
CA PHE A 491 26.28 7.42 -5.76
C PHE A 491 27.60 6.66 -5.69
N ARG A 492 27.63 5.56 -4.94
CA ARG A 492 28.83 4.73 -4.81
C ARG A 492 29.02 3.83 -6.02
N GLU A 493 27.94 3.15 -6.44
CA GLU A 493 27.97 2.23 -7.58
C GLU A 493 26.89 2.58 -8.59
N PRO A 494 27.19 2.53 -9.91
CA PRO A 494 26.17 2.61 -10.93
C PRO A 494 25.38 1.29 -10.98
N GLY A 495 24.07 1.36 -11.24
CA GLY A 495 23.18 0.19 -11.17
C GLY A 495 22.84 -0.22 -9.74
N ILE A 496 22.16 -1.35 -9.60
CA ILE A 496 21.68 -1.88 -8.32
C ILE A 496 22.60 -2.99 -7.83
N GLY A 497 23.45 -2.64 -6.87
CA GLY A 497 24.50 -3.43 -6.25
C GLY A 497 24.00 -4.38 -5.17
N CYS A 498 24.88 -5.28 -4.72
CA CYS A 498 24.58 -6.33 -3.75
C CYS A 498 23.97 -5.75 -2.46
N GLU A 499 24.53 -4.65 -1.97
CA GLU A 499 24.16 -4.05 -0.68
C GLU A 499 22.83 -3.28 -0.72
N MET A 500 22.24 -3.05 -1.91
CA MET A 500 20.87 -2.52 -2.03
C MET A 500 19.81 -3.56 -1.64
N CYS A 501 20.14 -4.85 -1.75
CA CYS A 501 19.26 -5.96 -1.36
C CYS A 501 19.72 -6.67 -0.09
N HIS A 502 21.02 -6.73 0.14
CA HIS A 502 21.61 -7.45 1.26
C HIS A 502 21.96 -6.54 2.45
N GLY A 503 21.93 -5.22 2.29
CA GLY A 503 22.35 -4.27 3.30
C GLY A 503 23.88 -4.13 3.41
N PRO A 504 24.37 -3.30 4.33
CA PRO A 504 25.79 -3.01 4.48
C PRO A 504 26.58 -4.25 4.90
N SER A 505 27.69 -4.51 4.20
CA SER A 505 28.43 -5.76 4.32
C SER A 505 29.81 -5.65 4.99
N SER A 506 30.29 -4.45 5.36
CA SER A 506 31.63 -4.31 5.96
C SER A 506 31.83 -5.16 7.22
N ALA A 507 30.84 -5.20 8.11
CA ALA A 507 30.88 -6.03 9.31
C ALA A 507 30.86 -7.54 8.99
N HIS A 508 30.14 -7.94 7.93
CA HIS A 508 30.15 -9.31 7.45
C HIS A 508 31.54 -9.72 6.96
N ILE A 509 32.14 -8.91 6.10
CA ILE A 509 33.45 -9.18 5.52
C ILE A 509 34.52 -9.25 6.62
N ALA A 510 34.51 -8.31 7.56
CA ALA A 510 35.43 -8.31 8.70
C ALA A 510 35.27 -9.56 9.57
N GLY A 511 34.02 -9.94 9.88
CA GLY A 511 33.72 -11.15 10.64
C GLY A 511 34.20 -12.42 9.96
N VAL A 512 33.90 -12.61 8.68
CA VAL A 512 34.36 -13.78 7.91
C VAL A 512 35.89 -13.86 7.89
N LYS A 513 36.56 -12.72 7.69
CA LYS A 513 38.04 -12.66 7.72
C LYS A 513 38.63 -13.01 9.09
N SER A 514 37.93 -12.73 10.18
CA SER A 514 38.36 -13.05 11.54
C SER A 514 37.81 -14.38 12.07
N GLY A 515 37.12 -15.18 11.24
CA GLY A 515 36.52 -16.46 11.64
C GLY A 515 35.25 -16.31 12.49
N VAL A 516 34.69 -15.10 12.62
CA VAL A 516 33.47 -14.81 13.37
C VAL A 516 32.26 -14.82 12.44
N ARG A 517 31.22 -15.58 12.82
CA ARG A 517 29.96 -15.60 12.08
C ARG A 517 29.20 -14.28 12.31
N SER A 518 29.08 -13.46 11.27
CA SER A 518 28.26 -12.25 11.30
C SER A 518 26.79 -12.55 11.01
N THR A 519 25.88 -11.81 11.64
CA THR A 519 24.42 -11.85 11.40
C THR A 519 23.98 -10.98 10.22
N GLN A 520 24.89 -10.17 9.68
CA GLN A 520 24.76 -9.47 8.39
C GLN A 520 25.47 -10.29 7.29
N PRO A 521 25.06 -10.19 6.00
CA PRO A 521 23.97 -9.39 5.43
C PRO A 521 22.60 -10.12 5.42
N VAL A 522 21.55 -9.48 4.89
CA VAL A 522 20.20 -10.06 4.77
C VAL A 522 20.21 -11.37 3.98
N ASN A 523 19.44 -12.35 4.47
CA ASN A 523 19.21 -13.62 3.80
C ASN A 523 17.71 -13.80 3.51
N PHE A 524 17.34 -13.84 2.23
CA PHE A 524 15.94 -13.98 1.78
C PHE A 524 15.26 -15.29 2.23
N ALA A 525 16.03 -16.32 2.57
CA ALA A 525 15.49 -17.56 3.14
C ALA A 525 15.14 -17.46 4.64
N LYS A 526 15.53 -16.37 5.30
CA LYS A 526 15.33 -16.15 6.75
C LYS A 526 14.52 -14.91 7.08
N VAL A 527 14.38 -13.98 6.13
CA VAL A 527 13.60 -12.75 6.31
C VAL A 527 12.11 -13.07 6.21
N ASP A 528 11.27 -12.38 7.00
CA ASP A 528 9.82 -12.43 6.82
C ASP A 528 9.42 -11.83 5.45
N HIS A 529 8.33 -12.33 4.88
CA HIS A 529 7.84 -11.91 3.57
C HIS A 529 7.56 -10.41 3.44
N ARG A 530 7.15 -9.73 4.53
CA ARG A 530 6.88 -8.29 4.51
C ARG A 530 8.18 -7.51 4.36
N ASP A 531 9.17 -7.84 5.19
CA ASP A 531 10.49 -7.22 5.14
C ASP A 531 11.25 -7.56 3.85
N GLY A 532 11.17 -8.82 3.40
CA GLY A 532 11.74 -9.25 2.12
C GLY A 532 11.12 -8.52 0.91
N SER A 533 9.81 -8.27 0.94
CA SER A 533 9.13 -7.51 -0.13
C SER A 533 9.47 -6.02 -0.07
N LYS A 534 9.71 -5.43 1.12
CA LYS A 534 10.17 -4.04 1.26
C LYS A 534 11.45 -3.78 0.49
N ILE A 535 12.37 -4.75 0.43
CA ILE A 535 13.63 -4.63 -0.33
C ILE A 535 13.37 -4.32 -1.81
N CYS A 536 12.43 -5.03 -2.44
CA CYS A 536 12.10 -4.84 -3.85
C CYS A 536 11.26 -3.58 -4.06
N ALA A 537 10.37 -3.28 -3.10
CA ALA A 537 9.56 -2.07 -3.07
C ALA A 537 10.39 -0.78 -2.92
N GLN A 538 11.67 -0.88 -2.55
CA GLN A 538 12.60 0.25 -2.63
C GLN A 538 12.74 0.80 -4.05
N CYS A 539 12.32 0.09 -5.10
CA CYS A 539 12.35 0.61 -6.47
C CYS A 539 11.04 0.32 -7.22
N HIS A 540 10.44 -0.85 -7.03
CA HIS A 540 9.25 -1.31 -7.77
C HIS A 540 7.91 -0.86 -7.15
N ARG A 541 7.91 0.30 -6.48
CA ARG A 541 6.75 0.88 -5.80
C ARG A 541 6.66 2.38 -6.06
N GLN A 542 5.76 2.79 -6.95
CA GLN A 542 5.54 4.18 -7.34
C GLN A 542 5.12 5.06 -6.16
N SER A 543 4.36 4.52 -5.21
CA SER A 543 3.79 5.32 -4.13
C SER A 543 4.78 5.71 -3.04
N SER A 544 6.01 5.20 -3.06
CA SER A 544 6.99 5.38 -1.98
C SER A 544 7.38 6.85 -1.80
N LEU A 545 7.10 7.41 -0.62
CA LEU A 545 7.60 8.70 -0.19
C LEU A 545 8.96 8.51 0.46
N ARG A 546 9.96 9.24 -0.02
CA ARG A 546 11.34 9.12 0.44
C ARG A 546 11.81 10.43 1.02
N ASP A 547 12.33 10.34 2.23
CA ASP A 547 13.01 11.43 2.90
C ASP A 547 14.52 11.17 2.91
N GLN A 548 15.26 12.28 2.92
CA GLN A 548 16.71 12.26 3.05
C GLN A 548 17.09 11.82 4.47
N GLY A 549 18.04 10.88 4.58
CA GLY A 549 18.67 10.49 5.84
C GLY A 549 19.52 11.61 6.44
N PRO A 550 19.90 11.51 7.72
CA PRO A 550 20.60 12.57 8.44
C PRO A 550 21.98 12.91 7.85
N LYS A 551 22.63 11.98 7.14
CA LYS A 551 23.91 12.26 6.45
C LYS A 551 23.71 12.50 4.95
N GLY A 552 22.47 12.51 4.48
CA GLY A 552 22.11 12.76 3.10
C GLY A 552 21.80 11.54 2.27
N GLU A 553 21.70 10.36 2.89
CA GLU A 553 21.28 9.12 2.24
C GLU A 553 19.91 9.28 1.58
N MET A 554 19.74 8.78 0.36
CA MET A 554 18.47 8.92 -0.37
C MET A 554 17.80 7.57 -0.65
N ASN A 555 18.58 6.52 -0.96
CA ASN A 555 18.04 5.20 -1.32
C ASN A 555 18.65 4.03 -0.54
N TYR A 556 19.38 4.32 0.52
CA TYR A 556 20.00 3.31 1.37
C TYR A 556 19.90 3.73 2.82
N ALA A 557 19.96 2.76 3.72
CA ALA A 557 19.80 2.98 5.15
C ALA A 557 21.03 2.55 5.94
N PRO A 558 21.25 3.10 7.15
CA PRO A 558 22.15 2.47 8.13
C PRO A 558 21.73 1.01 8.40
N ALA A 559 22.63 0.08 8.76
CA ALA A 559 22.27 -1.35 8.88
C ALA A 559 21.08 -1.62 9.81
N GLU A 560 20.98 -0.86 10.90
CA GLU A 560 19.89 -1.04 11.87
C GLU A 560 18.52 -0.72 11.28
N LEU A 561 18.48 0.03 10.17
CA LEU A 561 17.32 0.58 9.47
C LEU A 561 17.11 -0.03 8.07
N PHE A 562 17.85 -1.07 7.69
CA PHE A 562 17.86 -1.56 6.29
C PHE A 562 16.46 -1.78 5.71
N PHE A 563 15.56 -2.36 6.49
CA PHE A 563 14.13 -2.43 6.16
C PHE A 563 13.44 -1.09 6.46
N THR A 564 13.70 -0.08 5.62
CA THR A 564 13.05 1.23 5.75
C THR A 564 11.57 1.11 5.35
N ASP A 565 10.68 1.55 6.23
CA ASP A 565 9.25 1.61 5.94
C ASP A 565 8.88 2.94 5.30
N PHE A 566 9.05 3.03 3.98
CA PHE A 566 8.63 4.20 3.22
C PHE A 566 7.11 4.30 3.24
N LYS A 567 6.59 5.36 3.86
CA LYS A 567 5.16 5.68 3.76
C LYS A 567 4.78 5.85 2.29
N SER A 568 3.56 5.49 1.97
CA SER A 568 3.01 5.62 0.62
C SER A 568 2.16 6.87 0.48
N ARG A 569 2.27 7.54 -0.66
CA ARG A 569 1.24 8.47 -1.10
C ARG A 569 -0.07 7.71 -1.28
N SER A 570 -1.18 8.33 -0.90
CA SER A 570 -2.51 7.82 -1.17
C SER A 570 -2.72 7.57 -2.66
N TYR A 571 -3.29 6.41 -3.00
CA TYR A 571 -3.61 6.06 -4.39
C TYR A 571 -4.63 7.01 -5.03
N LYS A 572 -5.48 7.67 -4.22
CA LYS A 572 -6.40 8.72 -4.68
C LYS A 572 -5.68 9.98 -5.20
N GLU A 573 -4.37 10.11 -4.95
CA GLU A 573 -3.58 11.27 -5.37
C GLU A 573 -2.72 10.97 -6.59
N PHE A 574 -2.98 9.90 -7.32
CA PHE A 574 -2.33 9.63 -8.60
C PHE A 574 -3.26 9.95 -9.77
N SER A 575 -2.67 10.27 -10.91
CA SER A 575 -3.36 10.36 -12.19
C SER A 575 -4.21 9.12 -12.46
N ARG A 576 -5.37 9.29 -13.09
CA ARG A 576 -6.27 8.17 -13.45
C ARG A 576 -5.62 7.20 -14.43
N ARG A 577 -4.60 7.65 -15.17
CA ARG A 577 -3.76 6.78 -16.01
C ARG A 577 -3.11 5.63 -15.23
N ALA A 578 -2.87 5.78 -13.93
CA ALA A 578 -2.29 4.74 -13.10
C ALA A 578 -3.23 3.55 -12.81
N PHE A 579 -4.55 3.69 -13.07
CA PHE A 579 -5.56 2.71 -12.70
C PHE A 579 -6.50 2.37 -13.85
N TYR A 580 -7.03 1.17 -13.81
CA TYR A 580 -8.28 0.80 -14.47
C TYR A 580 -9.47 1.31 -13.66
N LYS A 581 -10.63 1.53 -14.31
CA LYS A 581 -11.86 2.00 -13.64
C LYS A 581 -12.39 1.04 -12.58
N ASP A 582 -11.94 -0.21 -12.61
CA ASP A 582 -12.27 -1.26 -11.64
C ASP A 582 -11.32 -1.36 -10.44
N GLY A 583 -10.39 -0.39 -10.30
CA GLY A 583 -9.46 -0.26 -9.18
C GLY A 583 -8.11 -0.96 -9.37
N ARG A 584 -7.94 -1.78 -10.42
CA ARG A 584 -6.65 -2.45 -10.69
C ARG A 584 -5.61 -1.47 -11.18
N PHE A 585 -4.35 -1.75 -10.90
CA PHE A 585 -3.25 -0.94 -11.39
C PHE A 585 -3.02 -1.18 -12.88
N ARG A 586 -2.77 -0.10 -13.60
CA ARG A 586 -2.53 -0.10 -15.04
C ARG A 586 -1.05 0.02 -15.39
N GLU A 587 -0.19 0.51 -14.50
CA GLU A 587 1.20 0.84 -14.84
C GLU A 587 2.20 -0.03 -14.08
N THR A 588 3.25 -0.51 -14.77
CA THR A 588 4.26 -1.42 -14.17
C THR A 588 5.05 -0.82 -13.00
N THR A 589 5.01 0.50 -12.81
CA THR A 589 5.57 1.15 -11.62
C THR A 589 4.82 0.81 -10.33
N PHE A 590 3.60 0.25 -10.43
CA PHE A 590 2.75 -0.19 -9.31
C PHE A 590 2.78 -1.71 -9.05
N ILE A 591 3.82 -2.43 -9.51
CA ILE A 591 3.89 -3.89 -9.39
C ILE A 591 3.90 -4.35 -7.93
N ALA A 592 4.66 -3.69 -7.03
CA ALA A 592 4.67 -4.05 -5.62
C ALA A 592 3.31 -3.79 -4.96
N GLU A 593 2.64 -2.69 -5.32
CA GLU A 593 1.30 -2.35 -4.86
C GLU A 593 0.29 -3.41 -5.29
N ALA A 594 0.30 -3.81 -6.56
CA ALA A 594 -0.53 -4.90 -7.08
C ALA A 594 -0.25 -6.22 -6.34
N PHE A 595 1.03 -6.54 -6.11
CA PHE A 595 1.44 -7.74 -5.37
C PHE A 595 0.96 -7.73 -3.92
N THR A 596 1.11 -6.62 -3.21
CA THR A 596 0.71 -6.51 -1.80
C THR A 596 -0.80 -6.54 -1.59
N ARG A 597 -1.60 -6.22 -2.63
CA ARG A 597 -3.06 -6.47 -2.63
C ARG A 597 -3.40 -7.96 -2.69
N SER A 598 -2.53 -8.79 -3.24
CA SER A 598 -2.83 -10.20 -3.47
C SER A 598 -2.96 -11.01 -2.18
N ALA A 599 -3.83 -12.02 -2.20
CA ALA A 599 -3.91 -13.03 -1.15
C ALA A 599 -2.58 -13.78 -0.95
N CYS A 600 -1.77 -13.92 -2.00
CA CYS A 600 -0.43 -14.50 -1.92
C CYS A 600 0.43 -13.74 -0.91
N PHE A 601 0.44 -12.40 -0.96
CA PHE A 601 1.14 -11.58 0.03
C PHE A 601 0.39 -11.55 1.37
N ARG A 602 -0.90 -11.18 1.37
CA ARG A 602 -1.66 -10.91 2.60
C ARG A 602 -1.86 -12.13 3.50
N ARG A 603 -1.98 -13.32 2.91
CA ARG A 603 -2.31 -14.57 3.61
C ARG A 603 -1.29 -15.68 3.36
N GLY A 604 -0.79 -15.78 2.13
CA GLY A 604 0.14 -16.84 1.72
C GLY A 604 1.60 -16.61 2.10
N GLN A 605 1.92 -15.47 2.73
CA GLN A 605 3.29 -15.09 3.11
C GLN A 605 4.27 -15.13 1.92
N ALA A 606 3.79 -14.91 0.70
CA ALA A 606 4.64 -14.81 -0.47
C ALA A 606 5.40 -13.49 -0.47
N GLN A 607 6.66 -13.55 -0.87
CA GLN A 607 7.51 -12.40 -1.22
C GLN A 607 7.99 -12.48 -2.67
N CYS A 608 8.56 -11.39 -3.20
CA CYS A 608 9.07 -11.34 -4.58
C CYS A 608 10.04 -12.50 -4.89
N ALA A 609 10.94 -12.83 -3.96
CA ALA A 609 11.92 -13.92 -4.08
C ALA A 609 11.31 -15.34 -4.02
N SER A 610 10.01 -15.47 -3.77
CA SER A 610 9.29 -16.75 -3.89
C SER A 610 9.16 -17.18 -5.35
N CYS A 611 9.15 -16.20 -6.26
CA CYS A 611 8.90 -16.36 -7.69
C CYS A 611 10.08 -15.88 -8.55
N HIS A 612 10.84 -14.89 -8.07
CA HIS A 612 12.00 -14.36 -8.79
C HIS A 612 13.32 -14.83 -8.18
N ASP A 613 14.31 -15.03 -9.04
CA ASP A 613 15.72 -15.21 -8.68
C ASP A 613 16.51 -13.97 -9.12
N PRO A 614 16.96 -13.13 -8.17
CA PRO A 614 17.78 -11.95 -8.48
C PRO A 614 19.14 -12.28 -9.11
N HIS A 615 19.59 -13.54 -9.03
CA HIS A 615 20.90 -13.99 -9.51
C HIS A 615 20.77 -15.26 -10.38
N PRO A 616 19.95 -15.22 -11.45
CA PRO A 616 19.62 -16.42 -12.20
C PRO A 616 20.84 -16.98 -12.92
N VAL A 617 20.90 -18.30 -13.12
CA VAL A 617 22.03 -18.95 -13.81
C VAL A 617 22.26 -18.41 -15.22
N ASN A 618 21.18 -18.08 -15.95
CA ASN A 618 21.24 -17.49 -17.29
C ASN A 618 20.43 -16.17 -17.34
N PRO A 619 21.01 -15.03 -16.95
CA PRO A 619 20.31 -13.74 -16.97
C PRO A 619 19.86 -13.29 -18.37
N ALA A 620 20.63 -13.63 -19.41
CA ALA A 620 20.32 -13.23 -20.79
C ALA A 620 19.07 -13.94 -21.33
N GLY A 621 18.93 -15.24 -21.05
CA GLY A 621 17.74 -16.02 -21.40
C GLY A 621 16.55 -15.85 -20.44
N ASN A 622 16.75 -15.18 -19.30
CA ASN A 622 15.74 -14.99 -18.27
C ASN A 622 15.56 -13.49 -17.95
N PRO A 623 15.04 -12.69 -18.90
CA PRO A 623 14.97 -11.24 -18.79
C PRO A 623 13.99 -10.74 -17.71
N VAL A 624 13.16 -11.61 -17.14
CA VAL A 624 12.28 -11.32 -16.01
C VAL A 624 12.74 -11.97 -14.70
N SER A 625 13.92 -12.60 -14.70
CA SER A 625 14.53 -13.18 -13.50
C SER A 625 13.59 -14.17 -12.78
N LEU A 626 12.89 -15.03 -13.51
CA LEU A 626 12.04 -16.06 -12.89
C LEU A 626 12.90 -17.12 -12.21
N LYS A 627 12.46 -17.58 -11.04
CA LYS A 627 13.09 -18.68 -10.30
C LYS A 627 12.93 -20.03 -11.00
N PHE A 628 11.85 -20.20 -11.76
CA PHE A 628 11.55 -21.40 -12.54
C PHE A 628 11.31 -21.02 -14.01
N PRO A 629 12.37 -20.69 -14.78
CA PRO A 629 12.20 -20.19 -16.15
C PRO A 629 11.65 -21.27 -17.09
N ASP A 630 12.04 -22.54 -16.90
CA ASP A 630 11.63 -23.65 -17.77
C ASP A 630 10.24 -24.22 -17.40
N ASP A 631 9.80 -24.01 -16.16
CA ASP A 631 8.44 -24.32 -15.72
C ASP A 631 7.87 -23.26 -14.77
N PRO A 632 7.35 -22.15 -15.32
CA PRO A 632 6.84 -21.03 -14.53
C PRO A 632 5.71 -21.36 -13.55
N ASP A 633 4.93 -22.42 -13.78
CA ASP A 633 3.77 -22.74 -12.93
C ASP A 633 4.22 -23.26 -11.56
N ARG A 634 5.47 -23.73 -11.45
CA ARG A 634 6.11 -24.06 -10.17
C ARG A 634 6.07 -22.88 -9.19
N MET A 635 6.04 -21.64 -9.67
CA MET A 635 5.87 -20.48 -8.79
C MET A 635 4.57 -20.57 -7.97
N CYS A 636 3.49 -21.01 -8.59
CA CYS A 636 2.17 -21.17 -7.98
C CYS A 636 2.01 -22.50 -7.24
N LEU A 637 2.49 -23.59 -7.85
CA LEU A 637 2.33 -24.96 -7.32
C LEU A 637 3.13 -25.23 -6.05
N GLN A 638 4.07 -24.34 -5.67
CA GLN A 638 4.70 -24.35 -4.34
C GLN A 638 3.67 -24.34 -3.19
N CYS A 639 2.55 -23.61 -3.37
CA CYS A 639 1.48 -23.51 -2.37
C CYS A 639 0.18 -24.16 -2.84
N HIS A 640 -0.04 -24.31 -4.15
CA HIS A 640 -1.25 -24.85 -4.76
C HIS A 640 -1.01 -26.24 -5.38
N ALA A 641 -0.31 -27.13 -4.67
CA ALA A 641 0.09 -28.43 -5.19
C ALA A 641 -1.11 -29.28 -5.67
N GLU A 642 -2.26 -29.12 -5.04
CA GLU A 642 -3.51 -29.79 -5.36
C GLU A 642 -4.09 -29.41 -6.74
N MET A 643 -3.59 -28.32 -7.36
CA MET A 643 -3.99 -27.90 -8.69
C MET A 643 -3.23 -28.63 -9.79
N GLN A 644 -2.05 -29.19 -9.50
CA GLN A 644 -1.21 -29.86 -10.48
C GLN A 644 -1.96 -31.01 -11.20
N THR A 645 -2.76 -31.77 -10.45
CA THR A 645 -3.55 -32.90 -10.98
C THR A 645 -4.95 -32.50 -11.45
N ARG A 646 -5.37 -31.26 -11.20
CA ARG A 646 -6.72 -30.76 -11.49
C ARG A 646 -6.74 -29.61 -12.50
N ILE A 647 -5.63 -29.35 -13.20
CA ILE A 647 -5.48 -28.15 -14.02
C ILE A 647 -6.55 -28.03 -15.12
N ALA A 648 -6.92 -29.11 -15.80
CA ALA A 648 -7.96 -29.07 -16.83
C ALA A 648 -9.35 -28.84 -16.23
N ALA A 649 -9.64 -29.41 -15.06
CA ALA A 649 -10.89 -29.20 -14.35
C ALA A 649 -10.99 -27.79 -13.77
N HIS A 650 -9.86 -27.19 -13.37
CA HIS A 650 -9.82 -25.84 -12.85
C HIS A 650 -9.88 -24.77 -13.94
N THR A 651 -9.09 -24.97 -15.02
CA THR A 651 -8.95 -23.97 -16.09
C THR A 651 -9.97 -24.15 -17.20
N HIS A 652 -10.61 -25.32 -17.31
CA HIS A 652 -11.47 -25.72 -18.44
C HIS A 652 -10.76 -25.68 -19.79
N HIS A 653 -9.42 -25.72 -19.78
CA HIS A 653 -8.57 -25.78 -20.96
C HIS A 653 -7.86 -27.13 -21.05
N ARG A 654 -7.36 -27.46 -22.25
CA ARG A 654 -6.52 -28.66 -22.44
C ARG A 654 -5.24 -28.49 -21.61
N PRO A 655 -4.76 -29.52 -20.87
CA PRO A 655 -3.67 -29.39 -19.89
C PRO A 655 -2.40 -28.69 -20.41
N ALA A 656 -2.01 -28.94 -21.66
CA ALA A 656 -0.80 -28.38 -22.26
C ALA A 656 -1.01 -27.04 -22.99
N SER A 657 -2.22 -26.47 -22.95
CA SER A 657 -2.53 -25.22 -23.65
C SER A 657 -2.08 -23.99 -22.86
N ALA A 658 -1.92 -22.86 -23.56
CA ALA A 658 -1.61 -21.58 -22.91
C ALA A 658 -2.67 -21.18 -21.85
N GLY A 659 -3.94 -21.54 -22.05
CA GLY A 659 -5.02 -21.26 -21.09
C GLY A 659 -4.96 -22.12 -19.82
N SER A 660 -4.15 -23.19 -19.79
CA SER A 660 -3.88 -23.97 -18.58
C SER A 660 -2.68 -23.47 -17.78
N ARG A 661 -1.98 -22.42 -18.22
CA ARG A 661 -0.90 -21.79 -17.44
C ARG A 661 -1.49 -20.86 -16.39
N CYS A 662 -1.07 -20.97 -15.13
CA CYS A 662 -1.62 -20.20 -14.02
C CYS A 662 -1.59 -18.68 -14.30
N ALA A 663 -0.44 -18.19 -14.77
CA ALA A 663 -0.23 -16.77 -15.08
C ALA A 663 -1.11 -16.24 -16.23
N GLY A 664 -1.66 -17.12 -17.09
CA GLY A 664 -2.52 -16.71 -18.20
C GLY A 664 -3.81 -16.02 -17.73
N CYS A 665 -4.36 -16.47 -16.59
CA CYS A 665 -5.58 -15.91 -16.00
C CYS A 665 -5.31 -15.09 -14.74
N HIS A 666 -4.39 -15.55 -13.89
CA HIS A 666 -4.11 -14.92 -12.59
C HIS A 666 -3.11 -13.76 -12.66
N MET A 667 -2.30 -13.68 -13.73
CA MET A 667 -1.35 -12.59 -13.94
C MET A 667 -1.47 -12.06 -15.38
N PRO A 668 -2.68 -11.63 -15.81
CA PRO A 668 -2.91 -11.26 -17.19
C PRO A 668 -2.02 -10.08 -17.58
N LYS A 669 -1.59 -10.04 -18.84
CA LYS A 669 -0.74 -8.97 -19.36
C LYS A 669 -1.54 -7.69 -19.57
N ILE A 670 -1.77 -6.94 -18.49
CA ILE A 670 -2.59 -5.73 -18.46
C ILE A 670 -1.86 -4.52 -17.87
N MET A 671 -0.61 -4.67 -17.43
CA MET A 671 0.15 -3.53 -16.93
C MET A 671 0.96 -2.91 -18.06
N ASN A 672 0.72 -1.65 -18.37
CA ASN A 672 1.48 -0.87 -19.33
C ASN A 672 2.96 -0.80 -18.94
N SER A 673 3.79 -1.17 -19.91
CA SER A 673 5.24 -1.00 -19.91
C SER A 673 5.62 -0.33 -21.23
N LEU A 674 5.01 0.83 -21.46
CA LEU A 674 5.19 1.73 -22.61
C LEU A 674 4.82 1.08 -23.95
N SER A 675 5.67 0.19 -24.44
CA SER A 675 5.56 -0.43 -25.76
C SER A 675 5.08 -1.88 -25.71
N PHE A 676 4.84 -2.43 -24.52
CA PHE A 676 4.21 -3.73 -24.33
C PHE A 676 3.40 -3.77 -23.03
N GLN A 677 2.57 -4.81 -22.87
CA GLN A 677 1.87 -5.09 -21.62
C GLN A 677 2.58 -6.19 -20.84
N ALA A 678 2.91 -5.90 -19.58
CA ALA A 678 3.46 -6.80 -18.60
C ALA A 678 2.36 -7.46 -17.77
N ALA A 679 2.71 -8.59 -17.14
CA ALA A 679 1.83 -9.34 -16.26
C ALA A 679 1.46 -8.56 -15.00
N SER A 680 0.16 -8.54 -14.66
CA SER A 680 -0.32 -8.04 -13.37
C SER A 680 0.21 -8.88 -12.22
N HIS A 681 0.49 -8.24 -11.09
CA HIS A 681 0.88 -8.91 -9.85
C HIS A 681 -0.23 -8.92 -8.80
N GLN A 682 -1.44 -8.47 -9.13
CA GLN A 682 -2.63 -8.74 -8.31
C GLN A 682 -3.12 -10.16 -8.61
N ILE A 683 -2.36 -11.15 -8.13
CA ILE A 683 -2.41 -12.57 -8.56
C ILE A 683 -3.75 -13.27 -8.24
N ASP A 684 -4.45 -12.80 -7.20
CA ASP A 684 -5.74 -13.33 -6.77
C ASP A 684 -6.93 -12.65 -7.48
N ASP A 685 -6.68 -11.80 -8.48
CA ASP A 685 -7.72 -11.22 -9.31
C ASP A 685 -8.36 -12.31 -10.19
N ILE A 686 -9.58 -12.68 -9.84
CA ILE A 686 -10.41 -13.60 -10.63
C ILE A 686 -11.00 -12.81 -11.81
N PRO A 687 -11.16 -13.39 -13.00
CA PRO A 687 -11.88 -12.75 -14.11
C PRO A 687 -13.21 -12.12 -13.63
N ARG A 688 -13.40 -10.81 -13.89
CA ARG A 688 -14.60 -10.03 -13.51
C ARG A 688 -15.41 -9.57 -14.73
N PRO A 689 -16.18 -10.46 -15.40
CA PRO A 689 -16.97 -10.07 -16.56
C PRO A 689 -17.94 -8.92 -16.27
N ASP A 690 -18.49 -8.84 -15.06
CA ASP A 690 -19.37 -7.75 -14.63
C ASP A 690 -18.68 -6.37 -14.72
N MET A 691 -17.41 -6.29 -14.35
CA MET A 691 -16.63 -5.05 -14.42
C MET A 691 -16.25 -4.71 -15.86
N THR A 692 -15.89 -5.72 -16.66
CA THR A 692 -15.59 -5.54 -18.09
C THR A 692 -16.83 -5.15 -18.88
N GLU A 693 -18.00 -5.67 -18.53
CA GLU A 693 -19.28 -5.28 -19.14
C GLU A 693 -19.61 -3.82 -18.80
N ARG A 694 -19.38 -3.45 -17.54
CA ARG A 694 -19.60 -2.08 -17.07
C ARG A 694 -18.66 -1.08 -17.71
N PHE A 695 -17.36 -1.33 -17.76
CA PHE A 695 -16.35 -0.33 -18.16
C PHE A 695 -15.75 -0.55 -19.55
N GLY A 696 -15.94 -1.72 -20.15
CA GLY A 696 -15.31 -2.14 -21.39
C GLY A 696 -13.91 -2.72 -21.18
N GLN A 697 -13.46 -3.53 -22.16
CA GLN A 697 -12.17 -4.24 -22.12
C GLN A 697 -10.95 -3.31 -21.98
N GLN A 698 -11.05 -2.06 -22.45
CA GLN A 698 -9.97 -1.07 -22.34
C GLN A 698 -9.81 -0.54 -20.91
N GLU A 699 -10.92 -0.36 -20.18
CA GLU A 699 -10.95 0.25 -18.85
C GLU A 699 -11.13 -0.75 -17.70
N SER A 700 -11.41 -2.01 -18.02
CA SER A 700 -11.46 -3.15 -17.11
C SER A 700 -11.19 -4.44 -17.90
N PRO A 701 -9.93 -4.78 -18.20
CA PRO A 701 -9.60 -5.92 -19.04
C PRO A 701 -9.95 -7.26 -18.38
N LEU A 702 -10.69 -8.09 -19.10
CA LEU A 702 -10.95 -9.49 -18.76
C LEU A 702 -9.84 -10.36 -19.34
N ALA A 703 -9.23 -11.22 -18.51
CA ALA A 703 -8.16 -12.12 -18.95
C ALA A 703 -8.58 -13.03 -20.12
N CYS A 704 -9.83 -13.51 -20.10
CA CYS A 704 -10.39 -14.37 -21.15
C CYS A 704 -10.33 -13.70 -22.54
N LEU A 705 -10.68 -12.42 -22.61
CA LEU A 705 -10.75 -11.67 -23.88
C LEU A 705 -9.37 -11.26 -24.40
N LEU A 706 -8.30 -11.46 -23.65
CA LEU A 706 -6.93 -11.31 -24.15
C LEU A 706 -6.55 -12.43 -25.15
N CYS A 707 -7.14 -13.61 -25.01
CA CYS A 707 -6.94 -14.73 -25.94
C CYS A 707 -8.15 -14.94 -26.86
N HIS A 708 -9.36 -14.64 -26.38
CA HIS A 708 -10.63 -14.81 -27.09
C HIS A 708 -11.17 -13.46 -27.59
N ALA A 709 -10.38 -12.76 -28.41
CA ALA A 709 -10.68 -11.41 -28.87
C ALA A 709 -11.94 -11.30 -29.76
N ASP A 710 -12.41 -12.43 -30.32
CA ASP A 710 -13.63 -12.55 -31.12
C ASP A 710 -14.89 -12.80 -30.27
N ARG A 711 -14.75 -12.93 -28.95
CA ARG A 711 -15.85 -13.23 -28.04
C ARG A 711 -16.30 -12.01 -27.26
N THR A 712 -17.50 -12.10 -26.71
CA THR A 712 -18.09 -11.04 -25.90
C THR A 712 -17.84 -11.28 -24.40
N THR A 713 -17.99 -10.24 -23.60
CA THR A 713 -17.95 -10.35 -22.14
C THR A 713 -19.05 -11.28 -21.61
N GLN A 714 -20.25 -11.24 -22.20
CA GLN A 714 -21.38 -12.10 -21.83
C GLN A 714 -21.09 -13.58 -22.10
N TRP A 715 -20.33 -13.90 -23.15
CA TRP A 715 -19.87 -15.26 -23.42
C TRP A 715 -18.98 -15.78 -22.27
N ALA A 716 -18.01 -14.97 -21.84
CA ALA A 716 -17.13 -15.34 -20.72
C ALA A 716 -17.92 -15.44 -19.40
N ALA A 717 -18.85 -14.51 -19.15
CA ALA A 717 -19.72 -14.55 -17.98
C ALA A 717 -20.56 -15.84 -17.92
N SER A 718 -21.17 -16.22 -19.05
CA SER A 718 -22.01 -17.42 -19.13
C SER A 718 -21.22 -18.70 -18.89
N LEU A 719 -19.97 -18.77 -19.38
CA LEU A 719 -19.08 -19.91 -19.11
C LEU A 719 -18.69 -19.99 -17.65
N LEU A 720 -18.24 -18.87 -17.06
CA LEU A 720 -17.83 -18.82 -15.65
C LEU A 720 -18.98 -19.11 -14.68
N GLN A 721 -20.22 -18.82 -15.08
CA GLN A 721 -21.41 -19.17 -14.29
C GLN A 721 -21.79 -20.65 -14.42
N ALA A 722 -21.52 -21.26 -15.56
CA ALA A 722 -21.84 -22.67 -15.83
C ALA A 722 -20.84 -23.65 -15.19
N TRP A 723 -19.60 -23.20 -14.98
CA TRP A 723 -18.55 -23.92 -14.26
C TRP A 723 -18.69 -23.73 -12.76
#